data_AF-A0A936H202-F1
#
_entry.id   AF-A0A936H202-F1
#
_cell.length_a   1.000
_cell.length_b   1.000
_cell.length_c   1.000
_cell.angle_alpha   90.00
_cell.angle_beta   90.00
_cell.angle_gamma   90.00
#
_symmetry.space_group_name_H-M   'P 1'
#
loop_
_entity.id
_entity.type
_entity.pdbx_description
1 polymer ?
#
loop_
_entity_poly.entity_id
_entity_poly.type
_entity_poly.pdbx_seq_one_letter_code
_entity_poly.pdbx_strand_id
1 'polypeptide(L)'
;MVDQIQDSSIKLKRIFIESKLPEQLAPLQDLAHNLWWSWNRDAMELLMEVDPDKWEAFHYNPIAIIDQLPVERARQLLADPSYLEKLAQVSRMFQDYLDAKSKASGPRVAYFSMEFGLHSSIRIYSGGLGVLAGDYLKEASDCNIDMTGIGLLYRYGYFQQTISLHGDQINNFPPQEYTKLPMTPVRDKSGEWLKIGIDFPGRTVYAKAWMLPVGRIPLYLLDTDIPENSWEDRMLTHQLYGGDTEHRLKQEMVLGIGGIRLLAALGEEPEIFHCNEGHAAFMGIERLRQLMHQRGQSYPVALELVRASSLFTTHTPVPAGHDYFSDDLLRTYLSAYVAHLGIGWDTFLALGKINPYDGHELFSMSHLAIRLCQEVNGVSRLHGKVSQQMFKVLYPGYNYQELHIGYVTNGVHYPTWIAHDWHTLFIRHLGREFIQDQSNLARWEGVKAIPEKEIRTVRQQLKKRLLDYVRNKLRQDMTKRGDKPSAIFETIEKIRPDALVIGFARRFATYKRAHLLFNNLERLKELLNTVNRPVLVLYAGKAHPADHPGQALIREIIHISRMPEFVGKIIFLEGYNMELAKLLVQGVDIWLNTPTRPKEASGTSGMKAALNGVLNLSVLDGWWAEGYLANAGWALPLEASYTDATLQDELDAETIYNLLETEIIPMYFENGEEGYSSRWINLIRNTISKVGPRFTMKRMLDDYREHYYARLHKRSAALQKNNFTSANEVAVWKALCRERWDGVHAVEKEVFDTDNYSLNFGESFKVRIKVAHNGIPPQQLGLEAVFFKRISETELDLRFHRDLKVVDKNDHYVTFAGEILPQISGVYEYGFRLYPKHELMPHKQDLCLVKWL
;
A
#
# COMPACT_ATOMS: atom_id res chain seq x y z
N MET A 1 -37.80 48.28 34.63
CA MET A 1 -37.36 48.96 33.40
C MET A 1 -37.75 48.06 32.24
N VAL A 2 -38.63 48.56 31.39
CA VAL A 2 -39.15 47.87 30.21
C VAL A 2 -38.15 48.11 29.09
N ASP A 3 -37.42 47.07 28.71
CA ASP A 3 -36.54 47.14 27.54
C ASP A 3 -37.39 47.36 26.29
N GLN A 4 -37.09 48.43 25.56
CA GLN A 4 -37.69 48.73 24.26
C GLN A 4 -37.36 47.60 23.29
N ILE A 5 -38.39 46.88 22.86
CA ILE A 5 -38.31 45.86 21.82
C ILE A 5 -38.25 46.58 20.47
N GLN A 6 -37.04 46.90 20.03
CA GLN A 6 -36.72 47.23 18.63
C GLN A 6 -35.53 46.39 18.15
N ASP A 7 -35.63 45.08 18.31
CA ASP A 7 -34.77 44.15 17.61
C ASP A 7 -35.55 42.86 17.36
N SER A 8 -35.88 42.60 16.09
CA SER A 8 -36.54 41.38 15.63
C SER A 8 -35.57 40.21 15.46
N SER A 9 -34.31 40.37 15.87
CA SER A 9 -33.32 39.30 15.85
C SER A 9 -33.62 38.21 16.90
N ILE A 10 -33.47 36.94 16.50
CA ILE A 10 -33.63 35.80 17.40
C ILE A 10 -32.52 35.85 18.46
N LYS A 11 -32.90 36.03 19.73
CA LYS A 11 -31.97 35.91 20.87
C LYS A 11 -31.83 34.45 21.29
N LEU A 12 -30.85 33.75 20.71
CA LEU A 12 -30.51 32.37 21.08
C LEU A 12 -29.60 32.34 22.32
N LYS A 13 -29.95 31.54 23.31
CA LYS A 13 -29.04 31.14 24.41
C LYS A 13 -28.51 29.74 24.12
N ARG A 14 -27.20 29.53 24.26
CA ARG A 14 -26.58 28.20 24.11
C ARG A 14 -26.59 27.51 25.47
N ILE A 15 -27.04 26.26 25.49
CA ILE A 15 -26.91 25.34 26.62
C ILE A 15 -26.16 24.10 26.12
N PHE A 16 -25.16 23.65 26.87
CA PHE A 16 -24.49 22.38 26.62
C PHE A 16 -25.17 21.32 27.47
N ILE A 17 -25.71 20.28 26.82
CA ILE A 17 -26.35 19.15 27.49
C ILE A 17 -25.38 17.98 27.33
N GLU A 18 -24.81 17.51 28.43
CA GLU A 18 -23.92 16.35 28.41
C GLU A 18 -24.70 15.09 28.02
N SER A 19 -24.24 14.40 26.97
CA SER A 19 -24.69 13.04 26.64
C SER A 19 -23.98 12.06 27.58
N LYS A 20 -24.47 11.92 28.82
CA LYS A 20 -24.02 10.85 29.70
C LYS A 20 -24.93 9.64 29.48
N LEU A 21 -24.38 8.59 28.87
CA LEU A 21 -25.09 7.33 28.75
C LEU A 21 -25.42 6.77 30.15
N PRO A 22 -26.57 6.11 30.32
CA PRO A 22 -26.84 5.30 31.50
C PRO A 22 -25.72 4.28 31.73
N GLU A 23 -25.41 3.96 32.99
CA GLU A 23 -24.26 3.11 33.36
C GLU A 23 -24.24 1.76 32.62
N GLN A 24 -25.41 1.14 32.43
CA GLN A 24 -25.55 -0.13 31.70
C GLN A 24 -25.22 -0.03 30.21
N LEU A 25 -25.29 1.16 29.61
CA LEU A 25 -24.94 1.43 28.21
C LEU A 25 -23.54 2.04 28.04
N ALA A 26 -22.83 2.35 29.13
CA ALA A 26 -21.48 2.92 29.09
C ALA A 26 -20.49 2.13 28.19
N PRO A 27 -20.52 0.77 28.14
CA PRO A 27 -19.61 0.02 27.27
C PRO A 27 -19.75 0.32 25.77
N LEU A 28 -20.88 0.88 25.31
CA LEU A 28 -21.03 1.33 23.92
C LEU A 28 -20.04 2.44 23.59
N GLN A 29 -19.72 3.30 24.56
CA GLN A 29 -18.80 4.40 24.38
C GLN A 29 -17.37 3.89 24.17
N ASP A 30 -16.94 2.92 24.99
CA ASP A 30 -15.62 2.28 24.86
C ASP A 30 -15.48 1.57 23.51
N LEU A 31 -16.50 0.81 23.11
CA LEU A 31 -16.53 0.13 21.81
C LEU A 31 -16.46 1.13 20.65
N ALA A 32 -17.27 2.20 20.68
CA ALA A 32 -17.30 3.18 19.59
C ALA A 32 -15.98 3.96 19.44
N HIS A 33 -15.22 4.13 20.53
CA HIS A 33 -13.94 4.84 20.55
C HIS A 33 -12.73 3.97 20.16
N ASN A 34 -12.92 2.70 19.79
CA ASN A 34 -11.85 1.85 19.28
C ASN A 34 -12.25 1.17 17.97
N LEU A 35 -11.45 1.34 16.90
CA LEU A 35 -11.83 0.87 15.57
C LEU A 35 -11.98 -0.64 15.42
N TRP A 36 -11.62 -1.45 16.42
CA TRP A 36 -11.85 -2.90 16.42
C TRP A 36 -13.28 -3.30 16.03
N TRP A 37 -14.28 -2.51 16.42
CA TRP A 37 -15.67 -2.76 16.01
C TRP A 37 -15.85 -2.81 14.48
N SER A 38 -15.01 -2.12 13.71
CA SER A 38 -15.17 -1.99 12.25
C SER A 38 -14.75 -3.23 11.46
N TRP A 39 -14.06 -4.19 12.10
CA TRP A 39 -13.77 -5.51 11.53
C TRP A 39 -14.21 -6.67 12.44
N ASN A 40 -14.88 -6.38 13.56
CA ASN A 40 -15.59 -7.35 14.36
C ASN A 40 -17.10 -7.28 14.08
N ARG A 41 -17.68 -8.37 13.56
CA ARG A 41 -19.07 -8.38 13.14
C ARG A 41 -20.06 -8.16 14.28
N ASP A 42 -19.86 -8.85 15.40
CA ASP A 42 -20.79 -8.79 16.55
C ASP A 42 -20.84 -7.37 17.12
N ALA A 43 -19.69 -6.70 17.19
CA ALA A 43 -19.60 -5.30 17.58
C ALA A 43 -20.25 -4.34 16.58
N MET A 44 -20.03 -4.55 15.27
CA MET A 44 -20.66 -3.71 14.24
C MET A 44 -22.19 -3.83 14.25
N GLU A 45 -22.72 -5.05 14.39
CA GLU A 45 -24.17 -5.26 14.48
C GLU A 45 -24.77 -4.65 15.75
N LEU A 46 -24.11 -4.82 16.89
CA LEU A 46 -24.52 -4.22 18.16
C LEU A 46 -24.62 -2.69 18.06
N LEU A 47 -23.64 -2.04 17.41
CA LEU A 47 -23.62 -0.59 17.22
C LEU A 47 -24.66 -0.14 16.19
N MET A 48 -24.91 -0.93 15.15
CA MET A 48 -25.97 -0.67 14.16
C MET A 48 -27.37 -0.74 14.79
N GLU A 49 -27.60 -1.68 15.71
CA GLU A 49 -28.89 -1.85 16.40
C GLU A 49 -29.26 -0.67 17.30
N VAL A 50 -28.31 0.20 17.67
CA VAL A 50 -28.58 1.41 18.45
C VAL A 50 -29.61 2.29 17.74
N ASP A 51 -29.40 2.57 16.45
CA ASP A 51 -30.32 3.32 15.59
C ASP A 51 -30.11 2.88 14.12
N PRO A 52 -30.79 1.81 13.65
CA PRO A 52 -30.57 1.24 12.32
C PRO A 52 -30.88 2.22 11.18
N ASP A 53 -31.88 3.07 11.36
CA ASP A 53 -32.32 4.03 10.35
C ASP A 53 -31.27 5.13 10.12
N LYS A 54 -30.54 5.51 11.18
CA LYS A 54 -29.48 6.52 11.10
C LYS A 54 -28.09 5.97 10.82
N TRP A 55 -27.89 4.66 10.84
CA TRP A 55 -26.59 4.04 10.60
C TRP A 55 -25.96 4.48 9.27
N GLU A 56 -26.73 4.41 8.17
CA GLU A 56 -26.27 4.87 6.86
C GLU A 56 -26.23 6.41 6.78
N ALA A 57 -27.20 7.10 7.39
CA ALA A 57 -27.31 8.55 7.37
C ALA A 57 -26.12 9.26 8.05
N PHE A 58 -25.54 8.65 9.09
CA PHE A 58 -24.33 9.12 9.75
C PHE A 58 -23.05 8.47 9.21
N HIS A 59 -23.10 7.91 8.00
CA HIS A 59 -21.94 7.32 7.33
C HIS A 59 -21.25 6.26 8.19
N TYR A 60 -22.04 5.39 8.82
CA TYR A 60 -21.55 4.23 9.58
C TYR A 60 -20.68 4.65 10.79
N ASN A 61 -20.94 5.83 11.37
CA ASN A 61 -20.18 6.37 12.50
C ASN A 61 -20.92 6.12 13.84
N PRO A 62 -20.45 5.18 14.67
CA PRO A 62 -21.10 4.85 15.94
C PRO A 62 -21.06 5.99 16.96
N ILE A 63 -20.01 6.83 16.97
CA ILE A 63 -19.93 7.98 17.89
C ILE A 63 -21.04 8.98 17.56
N ALA A 64 -21.22 9.29 16.28
CA ALA A 64 -22.28 10.21 15.84
C ALA A 64 -23.69 9.71 16.18
N ILE A 65 -23.88 8.39 16.22
CA ILE A 65 -25.15 7.75 16.59
C ILE A 65 -25.39 7.83 18.08
N ILE A 66 -24.37 7.49 18.89
CA ILE A 66 -24.43 7.51 20.35
C ILE A 66 -24.64 8.95 20.85
N ASP A 67 -23.93 9.93 20.29
CA ASP A 67 -24.07 11.35 20.65
C ASP A 67 -25.47 11.91 20.39
N GLN A 68 -26.18 11.33 19.43
CA GLN A 68 -27.52 11.75 19.02
C GLN A 68 -28.61 10.77 19.44
N LEU A 69 -28.30 9.85 20.37
CA LEU A 69 -29.21 8.82 20.85
C LEU A 69 -30.37 9.47 21.63
N PRO A 70 -31.62 9.36 21.15
CA PRO A 70 -32.76 9.91 21.89
C PRO A 70 -32.98 9.18 23.21
N VAL A 71 -33.40 9.90 24.25
CA VAL A 71 -33.68 9.32 25.59
C VAL A 71 -34.65 8.15 25.53
N GLU A 72 -35.70 8.23 24.71
CA GLU A 72 -36.65 7.12 24.56
C GLU A 72 -36.02 5.88 23.92
N ARG A 73 -35.12 6.05 22.94
CA ARG A 73 -34.40 4.92 22.34
C ARG A 73 -33.45 4.30 23.35
N ALA A 74 -32.75 5.11 24.15
CA ALA A 74 -31.92 4.60 25.23
C ALA A 74 -32.74 3.78 26.25
N ARG A 75 -33.95 4.23 26.62
CA ARG A 75 -34.86 3.46 27.50
C ARG A 75 -35.32 2.15 26.86
N GLN A 76 -35.58 2.14 25.56
CA GLN A 76 -35.93 0.90 24.85
C GLN A 76 -34.78 -0.11 24.87
N LEU A 77 -33.55 0.33 24.62
CA LEU A 77 -32.36 -0.53 24.69
C LEU A 77 -32.14 -1.09 26.10
N LEU A 78 -32.37 -0.28 27.14
CA LEU A 78 -32.29 -0.72 28.54
C LEU A 78 -33.40 -1.72 28.92
N ALA A 79 -34.55 -1.66 28.25
CA ALA A 79 -35.67 -2.56 28.50
C ALA A 79 -35.56 -3.87 27.69
N ASP A 80 -34.56 -4.03 26.83
CA ASP A 80 -34.32 -5.20 26.00
C ASP A 80 -33.21 -6.09 26.60
N PRO A 81 -33.56 -7.23 27.25
CA PRO A 81 -32.57 -8.11 27.85
C PRO A 81 -31.61 -8.73 26.81
N SER A 82 -32.09 -8.96 25.58
CA SER A 82 -31.28 -9.58 24.52
C SER A 82 -30.19 -8.64 24.03
N TYR A 83 -30.51 -7.35 23.92
CA TYR A 83 -29.54 -6.32 23.58
C TYR A 83 -28.47 -6.17 24.67
N LEU A 84 -28.88 -6.13 25.95
CA LEU A 84 -27.94 -6.01 27.07
C LEU A 84 -27.02 -7.24 27.20
N GLU A 85 -27.52 -8.44 26.95
CA GLU A 85 -26.70 -9.66 26.91
C GLU A 85 -25.67 -9.60 25.77
N LYS A 86 -26.10 -9.18 24.56
CA LYS A 86 -25.20 -8.97 23.41
C LYS A 86 -24.13 -7.91 23.72
N LEU A 87 -24.50 -6.80 24.34
CA LEU A 87 -23.57 -5.75 24.77
C LEU A 87 -22.53 -6.29 25.76
N ALA A 88 -22.96 -7.03 26.78
CA ALA A 88 -22.05 -7.63 27.76
C ALA A 88 -21.10 -8.66 27.12
N GLN A 89 -21.61 -9.49 26.20
CA GLN A 89 -20.80 -10.45 25.47
C GLN A 89 -19.74 -9.77 24.61
N VAL A 90 -20.14 -8.80 23.79
CA VAL A 90 -19.21 -8.06 22.89
C VAL A 90 -18.20 -7.27 23.71
N SER A 91 -18.62 -6.63 24.80
CA SER A 91 -17.71 -5.92 25.70
C SER A 91 -16.67 -6.87 26.29
N ARG A 92 -17.06 -8.08 26.72
CA ARG A 92 -16.10 -9.10 27.18
C ARG A 92 -15.15 -9.53 26.06
N MET A 93 -15.65 -9.79 24.86
CA MET A 93 -14.81 -10.14 23.70
C MET A 93 -13.78 -9.05 23.39
N PHE A 94 -14.19 -7.77 23.51
CA PHE A 94 -13.30 -6.64 23.30
C PHE A 94 -12.23 -6.54 24.38
N GLN A 95 -12.59 -6.72 25.65
CA GLN A 95 -11.61 -6.73 26.73
C GLN A 95 -10.65 -7.93 26.65
N ASP A 96 -11.17 -9.13 26.40
CA ASP A 96 -10.35 -10.33 26.16
C ASP A 96 -9.38 -10.12 24.98
N TYR A 97 -9.81 -9.39 23.95
CA TYR A 97 -8.95 -8.98 22.85
C TYR A 97 -7.85 -8.03 23.35
N LEU A 98 -8.17 -6.94 24.02
CA LEU A 98 -7.16 -5.97 24.49
C LEU A 98 -6.18 -6.59 25.51
N ASP A 99 -6.67 -7.40 26.44
CA ASP A 99 -5.88 -7.99 27.53
C ASP A 99 -5.06 -9.23 27.10
N ALA A 100 -5.28 -9.73 25.89
CA ALA A 100 -4.54 -10.87 25.37
C ALA A 100 -3.04 -10.56 25.41
N LYS A 101 -2.28 -11.38 26.15
CA LYS A 101 -0.81 -11.26 26.19
C LYS A 101 -0.23 -11.51 24.81
N SER A 102 0.68 -10.65 24.36
CA SER A 102 1.36 -10.87 23.10
C SER A 102 2.18 -12.16 23.16
N LYS A 103 1.89 -13.07 22.24
CA LYS A 103 2.73 -14.24 21.96
C LYS A 103 3.81 -13.91 20.94
N ALA A 104 3.79 -12.71 20.34
CA ALA A 104 4.67 -12.33 19.27
C ALA A 104 6.01 -11.85 19.82
N SER A 105 7.06 -12.63 19.59
CA SER A 105 8.43 -12.13 19.67
C SER A 105 8.72 -11.26 18.44
N GLY A 106 9.30 -10.08 18.65
CA GLY A 106 9.70 -9.20 17.55
C GLY A 106 10.07 -7.81 18.03
N PRO A 107 10.69 -7.00 17.16
CA PRO A 107 11.02 -5.61 17.48
C PRO A 107 9.78 -4.74 17.58
N ARG A 108 9.87 -3.63 18.33
CA ARG A 108 8.92 -2.53 18.22
C ARG A 108 9.07 -1.82 16.87
N VAL A 109 7.98 -1.69 16.12
CA VAL A 109 7.99 -1.10 14.77
C VAL A 109 7.24 0.24 14.74
N ALA A 110 7.86 1.28 14.21
CA ALA A 110 7.15 2.51 13.83
C ALA A 110 6.89 2.52 12.31
N TYR A 111 5.61 2.53 11.94
CA TYR A 111 5.15 2.50 10.55
C TYR A 111 4.63 3.88 10.13
N PHE A 112 5.34 4.51 9.18
CA PHE A 112 5.04 5.86 8.73
C PHE A 112 4.30 5.82 7.39
N SER A 113 3.18 6.52 7.28
CA SER A 113 2.48 6.68 6.01
C SER A 113 1.73 8.01 5.91
N MET A 114 1.63 8.54 4.69
CA MET A 114 0.80 9.72 4.40
C MET A 114 -0.70 9.43 4.45
N GLU A 115 -1.13 8.18 4.33
CA GLU A 115 -2.55 7.82 4.32
C GLU A 115 -2.87 6.50 5.04
N PHE A 116 -4.06 6.44 5.66
CA PHE A 116 -4.58 5.25 6.35
C PHE A 116 -6.07 5.02 6.05
N GLY A 117 -6.38 3.96 5.31
CA GLY A 117 -7.72 3.56 4.92
C GLY A 117 -8.31 2.58 5.93
N LEU A 118 -8.83 3.12 7.03
CA LEU A 118 -9.30 2.32 8.17
C LEU A 118 -10.80 2.02 8.09
N HIS A 119 -11.61 3.06 7.89
CA HIS A 119 -13.06 2.96 7.82
C HIS A 119 -13.61 4.19 7.09
N SER A 120 -14.81 4.08 6.50
CA SER A 120 -15.43 5.14 5.70
C SER A 120 -15.70 6.46 6.48
N SER A 121 -15.86 6.37 7.80
CA SER A 121 -16.03 7.53 8.69
C SER A 121 -14.74 8.35 8.90
N ILE A 122 -13.57 7.79 8.62
CA ILE A 122 -12.27 8.45 8.82
C ILE A 122 -11.64 8.73 7.45
N ARG A 123 -11.60 10.00 7.08
CA ARG A 123 -11.22 10.43 5.72
C ARG A 123 -9.76 10.83 5.64
N ILE A 124 -8.86 9.89 5.93
CA ILE A 124 -7.39 10.10 5.85
C ILE A 124 -6.72 9.21 4.80
N TYR A 125 -7.45 8.84 3.75
CA TYR A 125 -6.92 8.06 2.62
C TYR A 125 -7.54 8.46 1.28
N SER A 126 -6.84 8.15 0.20
CA SER A 126 -7.25 8.43 -1.18
C SER A 126 -7.40 7.15 -2.02
N GLY A 127 -6.61 6.11 -1.74
CA GLY A 127 -6.51 4.95 -2.63
C GLY A 127 -5.96 3.68 -2.00
N GLY A 128 -5.32 2.86 -2.85
CA GLY A 128 -4.87 1.52 -2.50
C GLY A 128 -3.72 1.48 -1.49
N LEU A 129 -2.84 2.48 -1.47
CA LEU A 129 -1.73 2.59 -0.52
C LEU A 129 -2.26 2.77 0.91
N GLY A 130 -3.21 3.67 1.10
CA GLY A 130 -3.83 3.93 2.40
C GLY A 130 -4.67 2.75 2.87
N VAL A 131 -5.44 2.11 1.98
CA VAL A 131 -6.19 0.89 2.33
C VAL A 131 -5.25 -0.24 2.75
N LEU A 132 -4.10 -0.39 2.09
CA LEU A 132 -3.07 -1.35 2.50
C LEU A 132 -2.52 -1.01 3.88
N ALA A 133 -2.14 0.25 4.13
CA ALA A 133 -1.65 0.72 5.43
C ALA A 133 -2.68 0.47 6.56
N GLY A 134 -3.96 0.74 6.29
CA GLY A 134 -5.05 0.49 7.24
C GLY A 134 -5.25 -1.00 7.52
N ASP A 135 -5.29 -1.83 6.49
CA ASP A 135 -5.36 -3.29 6.63
C ASP A 135 -4.13 -3.85 7.37
N TYR A 136 -2.95 -3.26 7.17
CA TYR A 136 -1.71 -3.67 7.83
C TYR A 136 -1.75 -3.40 9.33
N LEU A 137 -2.23 -2.22 9.76
CA LEU A 137 -2.42 -1.92 11.18
C LEU A 137 -3.47 -2.84 11.83
N LYS A 138 -4.55 -3.18 11.12
CA LYS A 138 -5.58 -4.11 11.62
C LYS A 138 -5.04 -5.53 11.81
N GLU A 139 -4.29 -6.05 10.85
CA GLU A 139 -3.66 -7.36 10.98
C GLU A 139 -2.57 -7.37 12.06
N ALA A 140 -1.77 -6.31 12.15
CA ALA A 140 -0.79 -6.14 13.23
C ALA A 140 -1.47 -6.13 14.59
N SER A 141 -2.64 -5.47 14.69
CA SER A 141 -3.50 -5.51 15.86
C SER A 141 -3.95 -6.93 16.17
N ASP A 142 -4.55 -7.64 15.22
CA ASP A 142 -5.07 -9.01 15.40
C ASP A 142 -3.97 -10.00 15.80
N CYS A 143 -2.78 -9.87 15.22
CA CYS A 143 -1.58 -10.65 15.55
C CYS A 143 -0.86 -10.19 16.83
N ASN A 144 -1.32 -9.10 17.46
CA ASN A 144 -0.75 -8.51 18.67
C ASN A 144 0.76 -8.19 18.54
N ILE A 145 1.11 -7.53 17.43
CA ILE A 145 2.46 -7.04 17.15
C ILE A 145 2.68 -5.70 17.85
N ASP A 146 3.87 -5.48 18.43
CA ASP A 146 4.28 -4.16 18.96
C ASP A 146 4.58 -3.21 17.79
N MET A 147 3.57 -2.47 17.36
CA MET A 147 3.63 -1.52 16.26
C MET A 147 2.94 -0.21 16.64
N THR A 148 3.47 0.90 16.13
CA THR A 148 2.86 2.22 16.21
C THR A 148 2.76 2.82 14.81
N GLY A 149 1.57 3.31 14.44
CA GLY A 149 1.36 4.04 13.19
C GLY A 149 1.61 5.53 13.37
N ILE A 150 2.21 6.18 12.37
CA ILE A 150 2.43 7.64 12.33
C ILE A 150 1.91 8.19 11.00
N GLY A 151 1.05 9.22 11.06
CA GLY A 151 0.48 9.89 9.89
C GLY A 151 0.04 11.33 10.14
N LEU A 152 -0.72 11.88 9.20
CA LEU A 152 -1.31 13.23 9.28
C LEU A 152 -2.84 13.18 9.40
N LEU A 153 -3.43 14.09 10.16
CA LEU A 153 -4.89 14.22 10.29
C LEU A 153 -5.43 15.25 9.28
N TYR A 154 -6.05 14.80 8.20
CA TYR A 154 -6.56 15.72 7.17
C TYR A 154 -7.95 16.28 7.49
N ARG A 155 -8.13 17.60 7.58
CA ARG A 155 -9.43 18.24 7.87
C ARG A 155 -10.52 17.91 6.85
N TYR A 156 -10.20 17.85 5.57
CA TYR A 156 -11.16 17.60 4.48
C TYR A 156 -10.97 16.24 3.80
N GLY A 157 -9.87 15.55 4.11
CA GLY A 157 -9.49 14.28 3.50
C GLY A 157 -9.10 14.43 2.03
N TYR A 158 -9.52 13.47 1.20
CA TYR A 158 -9.38 13.57 -0.26
C TYR A 158 -10.52 14.39 -0.86
N PHE A 159 -11.60 13.76 -1.35
CA PHE A 159 -12.85 14.46 -1.67
C PHE A 159 -14.04 13.50 -1.74
N GLN A 160 -15.25 14.05 -1.57
CA GLN A 160 -16.51 13.39 -1.87
C GLN A 160 -16.91 13.67 -3.32
N GLN A 161 -17.16 12.60 -4.07
CA GLN A 161 -17.47 12.66 -5.49
C GLN A 161 -18.98 12.70 -5.70
N THR A 162 -19.44 13.62 -6.52
CA THR A 162 -20.80 13.63 -7.10
C THR A 162 -20.70 13.82 -8.61
N ILE A 163 -21.71 13.40 -9.37
CA ILE A 163 -21.72 13.53 -10.84
C ILE A 163 -22.76 14.56 -11.27
N SER A 164 -22.35 15.49 -12.15
CA SER A 164 -23.22 16.51 -12.74
C SER A 164 -24.25 15.93 -13.71
N LEU A 165 -25.27 16.71 -14.10
CA LEU A 165 -26.20 16.32 -15.17
C LEU A 165 -25.49 15.94 -16.48
N HIS A 166 -24.35 16.55 -16.79
CA HIS A 166 -23.59 16.29 -18.01
C HIS A 166 -22.57 15.14 -17.88
N GLY A 167 -22.51 14.48 -16.71
CA GLY A 167 -21.58 13.39 -16.45
C GLY A 167 -20.22 13.83 -15.93
N ASP A 168 -20.06 15.09 -15.53
CA ASP A 168 -18.80 15.61 -15.00
C ASP A 168 -18.61 15.24 -13.53
N GLN A 169 -17.36 14.96 -13.16
CA GLN A 169 -16.99 14.76 -11.76
C GLN A 169 -16.96 16.09 -11.01
N ILE A 170 -17.68 16.18 -9.89
CA ILE A 170 -17.64 17.30 -8.95
C ILE A 170 -16.93 16.84 -7.67
N ASN A 171 -15.97 17.64 -7.21
CA ASN A 171 -15.13 17.35 -6.05
C ASN A 171 -15.58 18.20 -4.85
N ASN A 172 -16.26 17.57 -3.88
CA ASN A 172 -16.73 18.24 -2.67
C ASN A 172 -15.77 17.97 -1.49
N PHE A 173 -15.50 18.98 -0.68
CA PHE A 173 -14.56 18.91 0.44
C PHE A 173 -15.26 19.25 1.77
N PRO A 174 -16.18 18.40 2.29
CA PRO A 174 -16.79 18.68 3.58
C PRO A 174 -15.76 18.51 4.70
N PRO A 175 -15.73 19.38 5.72
CA PRO A 175 -14.83 19.21 6.86
C PRO A 175 -15.17 17.95 7.68
N GLN A 176 -14.16 17.33 8.30
CA GLN A 176 -14.32 16.30 9.31
C GLN A 176 -14.64 16.94 10.66
N GLU A 177 -15.65 16.41 11.35
CA GLU A 177 -15.96 16.80 12.72
C GLU A 177 -15.12 15.96 13.68
N TYR A 178 -13.97 16.49 14.13
CA TYR A 178 -13.03 15.73 14.97
C TYR A 178 -13.65 15.21 16.27
N THR A 179 -14.66 15.91 16.81
CA THR A 179 -15.42 15.47 18.00
C THR A 179 -16.24 14.20 17.77
N LYS A 180 -16.52 13.83 16.51
CA LYS A 180 -17.24 12.62 16.13
C LYS A 180 -16.31 11.49 15.68
N LEU A 181 -14.99 11.65 15.85
CA LEU A 181 -14.00 10.63 15.49
C LEU A 181 -13.51 9.92 16.76
N PRO A 182 -13.14 8.64 16.68
CA PRO A 182 -12.66 7.85 17.82
C PRO A 182 -11.21 8.22 18.19
N MET A 183 -10.90 9.51 18.24
CA MET A 183 -9.55 10.02 18.49
C MET A 183 -9.48 10.70 19.85
N THR A 184 -8.37 10.49 20.54
CA THR A 184 -8.10 11.11 21.84
C THR A 184 -6.96 12.12 21.71
N PRO A 185 -7.02 13.23 22.49
CA PRO A 185 -5.94 14.20 22.51
C PRO A 185 -4.69 13.60 23.15
N VAL A 186 -3.53 13.72 22.50
CA VAL A 186 -2.26 13.37 23.13
C VAL A 186 -1.86 14.51 24.05
N ARG A 187 -1.63 14.20 25.33
CA ARG A 187 -1.28 15.17 26.36
C ARG A 187 0.17 15.03 26.77
N ASP A 188 0.80 16.16 27.09
CA ASP A 188 2.13 16.20 27.68
C ASP A 188 2.07 15.94 29.20
N LYS A 189 3.23 16.00 29.86
CA LYS A 189 3.35 15.79 31.32
C LYS A 189 2.59 16.81 32.17
N SER A 190 2.21 17.96 31.61
CA SER A 190 1.43 19.01 32.26
C SER A 190 -0.09 18.88 32.03
N GLY A 191 -0.53 17.93 31.20
CA GLY A 191 -1.94 17.77 30.81
C GLY A 191 -2.37 18.66 29.65
N GLU A 192 -1.46 19.49 29.13
CA GLU A 192 -1.68 20.30 27.93
C GLU A 192 -1.53 19.46 26.66
N TRP A 193 -2.00 20.01 25.54
CA TRP A 193 -1.81 19.37 24.24
C TRP A 193 -0.33 19.18 23.94
N LEU A 194 0.08 17.94 23.65
CA LEU A 194 1.41 17.68 23.15
C LEU A 194 1.54 18.32 21.76
N LYS A 195 2.48 19.26 21.64
CA LYS A 195 2.80 19.96 20.40
C LYS A 195 4.27 19.77 20.06
N ILE A 196 4.54 19.48 18.79
CA ILE A 196 5.89 19.42 18.23
C ILE A 196 6.13 20.61 17.32
N GLY A 197 7.31 21.22 17.40
CA GLY A 197 7.72 22.28 16.48
C GLY A 197 8.49 21.72 15.28
N ILE A 198 8.25 22.27 14.10
CA ILE A 198 9.03 22.05 12.87
C ILE A 198 9.45 23.42 12.36
N ASP A 199 10.75 23.62 12.18
CA ASP A 199 11.30 24.92 11.79
C ASP A 199 11.18 25.12 10.28
N PHE A 200 10.45 26.17 9.90
CA PHE A 200 10.29 26.67 8.54
C PHE A 200 10.99 28.03 8.39
N PRO A 201 11.14 28.55 7.16
CA PRO A 201 11.78 29.84 6.95
C PRO A 201 11.09 30.96 7.75
N GLY A 202 11.83 31.53 8.69
CA GLY A 202 11.38 32.65 9.52
C GLY A 202 10.35 32.32 10.61
N ARG A 203 9.95 31.05 10.81
CA ARG A 203 8.93 30.66 11.79
C ARG A 203 8.99 29.19 12.16
N THR A 204 8.43 28.84 13.32
CA THR A 204 8.21 27.43 13.70
C THR A 204 6.74 27.08 13.49
N VAL A 205 6.48 26.01 12.74
CA VAL A 205 5.15 25.41 12.58
C VAL A 205 4.95 24.39 13.68
N TYR A 206 3.83 24.49 14.40
CA TYR A 206 3.49 23.57 15.46
C TYR A 206 2.46 22.53 15.00
N ALA A 207 2.70 21.25 15.26
CA ALA A 207 1.68 20.22 15.06
C ALA A 207 1.28 19.64 16.43
N LYS A 208 -0.02 19.62 16.72
CA LYS A 208 -0.55 18.84 17.85
C LYS A 208 -0.75 17.39 17.43
N ALA A 209 -0.78 16.47 18.39
CA ALA A 209 -0.98 15.05 18.12
C ALA A 209 -2.33 14.53 18.63
N TRP A 210 -2.97 13.69 17.82
CA TRP A 210 -4.12 12.87 18.17
C TRP A 210 -3.71 11.39 18.19
N MET A 211 -4.32 10.59 19.07
CA MET A 211 -4.17 9.13 19.07
C MET A 211 -5.49 8.48 18.67
N LEU A 212 -5.43 7.65 17.64
CA LEU A 212 -6.53 6.83 17.13
C LEU A 212 -6.22 5.35 17.42
N PRO A 213 -6.98 4.67 18.29
CA PRO A 213 -6.77 3.26 18.56
C PRO A 213 -7.33 2.38 17.42
N VAL A 214 -6.42 1.69 16.73
CA VAL A 214 -6.72 0.66 15.73
C VAL A 214 -6.62 -0.69 16.41
N GLY A 215 -7.65 -1.06 17.16
CA GLY A 215 -7.60 -2.23 18.03
C GLY A 215 -6.55 -2.03 19.14
N ARG A 216 -5.47 -2.79 19.09
CA ARG A 216 -4.31 -2.72 20.00
C ARG A 216 -3.25 -1.72 19.52
N ILE A 217 -3.30 -1.30 18.25
CA ILE A 217 -2.28 -0.47 17.63
C ILE A 217 -2.62 1.01 17.79
N PRO A 218 -1.75 1.82 18.44
CA PRO A 218 -1.91 3.26 18.44
C PRO A 218 -1.49 3.84 17.08
N LEU A 219 -2.38 4.59 16.44
CA LEU A 219 -2.07 5.43 15.29
C LEU A 219 -2.05 6.89 15.73
N TYR A 220 -0.88 7.52 15.69
CA TYR A 220 -0.75 8.93 15.97
C TYR A 220 -0.87 9.78 14.70
N LEU A 221 -1.68 10.84 14.77
CA LEU A 221 -1.94 11.74 13.65
C LEU A 221 -1.58 13.17 14.04
N LEU A 222 -0.69 13.77 13.25
CA LEU A 222 -0.26 15.16 13.41
C LEU A 222 -1.25 16.12 12.75
N ASP A 223 -1.58 17.21 13.43
CA ASP A 223 -2.53 18.23 13.00
C ASP A 223 -1.93 19.63 13.16
N THR A 224 -1.75 20.35 12.05
CA THR A 224 -1.27 21.74 12.04
C THR A 224 -2.41 22.76 12.05
N ASP A 225 -3.68 22.34 11.98
CA ASP A 225 -4.85 23.21 12.03
C ASP A 225 -5.11 23.72 13.47
N ILE A 226 -4.22 24.60 13.94
CA ILE A 226 -4.25 25.21 15.27
C ILE A 226 -4.01 26.74 15.20
N PRO A 227 -4.55 27.53 16.15
CA PRO A 227 -4.45 28.99 16.12
C PRO A 227 -3.03 29.56 16.18
N GLU A 228 -2.06 28.80 16.68
CA GLU A 228 -0.65 29.20 16.78
C GLU A 228 0.06 29.29 15.43
N ASN A 229 -0.49 28.62 14.41
CA ASN A 229 0.07 28.60 13.06
C ASN A 229 -0.59 29.67 12.17
N SER A 230 0.14 30.13 11.15
CA SER A 230 -0.46 30.96 10.10
C SER A 230 -1.53 30.17 9.35
N TRP A 231 -2.41 30.88 8.63
CA TRP A 231 -3.44 30.21 7.83
C TRP A 231 -2.85 29.22 6.82
N GLU A 232 -1.75 29.60 6.17
CA GLU A 232 -1.04 28.78 5.17
C GLU A 232 -0.46 27.51 5.80
N ASP A 233 0.04 27.57 7.04
CA ASP A 233 0.60 26.42 7.74
C ASP A 233 -0.50 25.50 8.30
N ARG A 234 -1.65 26.05 8.68
CA ARG A 234 -2.85 25.26 9.03
C ARG A 234 -3.34 24.44 7.84
N MET A 235 -3.18 24.97 6.62
CA MET A 235 -3.57 24.26 5.41
C MET A 235 -2.76 22.98 5.13
N LEU A 236 -1.59 22.78 5.77
CA LEU A 236 -0.77 21.57 5.58
C LEU A 236 -1.51 20.29 5.94
N THR A 237 -2.43 20.35 6.90
CA THR A 237 -3.29 19.22 7.27
C THR A 237 -4.73 19.41 6.80
N HIS A 238 -4.98 20.21 5.75
CA HIS A 238 -6.32 20.33 5.18
C HIS A 238 -6.66 19.18 4.24
N GLN A 239 -5.80 18.89 3.26
CA GLN A 239 -6.10 17.95 2.17
C GLN A 239 -4.96 16.94 1.96
N LEU A 240 -5.36 15.70 1.71
CA LEU A 240 -4.46 14.64 1.30
C LEU A 240 -4.16 14.79 -0.20
N TYR A 241 -2.86 14.87 -0.56
CA TYR A 241 -2.40 15.13 -1.93
C TYR A 241 -2.95 16.43 -2.54
N GLY A 242 -3.19 17.45 -1.70
CA GLY A 242 -3.54 18.79 -2.15
C GLY A 242 -2.32 19.70 -2.32
N GLY A 243 -2.54 20.89 -2.88
CA GLY A 243 -1.51 21.92 -3.02
C GLY A 243 -0.52 21.67 -4.18
N ASP A 244 0.59 22.39 -4.14
CA ASP A 244 1.69 22.31 -5.11
C ASP A 244 2.89 21.54 -4.54
N THR A 245 4.00 21.53 -5.29
CA THR A 245 5.25 20.87 -4.91
C THR A 245 5.81 21.38 -3.58
N GLU A 246 5.66 22.68 -3.28
CA GLU A 246 6.13 23.26 -2.01
C GLU A 246 5.24 22.82 -0.84
N HIS A 247 3.92 22.81 -1.02
CA HIS A 247 2.99 22.27 -0.04
C HIS A 247 3.30 20.80 0.28
N ARG A 248 3.62 20.02 -0.76
CA ARG A 248 4.00 18.62 -0.63
C ARG A 248 5.27 18.43 0.20
N LEU A 249 6.33 19.19 -0.09
CA LEU A 249 7.56 19.16 0.71
C LEU A 249 7.28 19.44 2.19
N LYS A 250 6.48 20.47 2.49
CA LYS A 250 6.11 20.83 3.87
C LYS A 250 5.36 19.70 4.58
N GLN A 251 4.43 19.02 3.90
CA GLN A 251 3.72 17.87 4.47
C GLN A 251 4.70 16.72 4.80
N GLU A 252 5.64 16.42 3.91
CA GLU A 252 6.65 15.37 4.11
C GLU A 252 7.60 15.71 5.28
N MET A 253 7.94 16.99 5.45
CA MET A 253 8.69 17.47 6.63
C MET A 253 7.89 17.27 7.92
N VAL A 254 6.61 17.65 7.94
CA VAL A 254 5.73 17.47 9.12
C VAL A 254 5.59 15.98 9.45
N LEU A 255 5.38 15.11 8.46
CA LEU A 255 5.29 13.67 8.67
C LEU A 255 6.61 13.07 9.16
N GLY A 256 7.71 13.27 8.42
CA GLY A 256 8.99 12.62 8.68
C GLY A 256 9.69 13.18 9.92
N ILE A 257 9.98 14.48 9.92
CA ILE A 257 10.67 15.16 11.04
C ILE A 257 9.73 15.20 12.24
N GLY A 258 8.49 15.65 12.03
CA GLY A 258 7.53 15.78 13.11
C GLY A 258 7.19 14.44 13.76
N GLY A 259 7.00 13.38 12.98
CA GLY A 259 6.69 12.06 13.53
C GLY A 259 7.80 11.48 14.41
N ILE A 260 9.08 11.70 14.07
CA ILE A 260 10.20 11.29 14.93
C ILE A 260 10.29 12.14 16.21
N ARG A 261 10.01 13.44 16.13
CA ARG A 261 9.93 14.32 17.31
C ARG A 261 8.76 13.93 18.23
N LEU A 262 7.64 13.50 17.65
CA LEU A 262 6.49 12.99 18.38
C LEU A 262 6.84 11.73 19.17
N LEU A 263 7.46 10.74 18.52
CA LEU A 263 7.91 9.51 19.19
C LEU A 263 8.83 9.82 20.38
N ALA A 264 9.80 10.71 20.18
CA ALA A 264 10.71 11.14 21.25
C ALA A 264 9.96 11.84 22.40
N ALA A 265 8.96 12.68 22.10
CA ALA A 265 8.16 13.37 23.11
C ALA A 265 7.23 12.43 23.89
N LEU A 266 6.76 11.34 23.26
CA LEU A 266 6.01 10.26 23.89
C LEU A 266 6.89 9.34 24.75
N GLY A 267 8.21 9.38 24.57
CA GLY A 267 9.13 8.40 25.18
C GLY A 267 9.07 7.03 24.51
N GLU A 268 8.58 6.96 23.27
CA GLU A 268 8.58 5.75 22.46
C GLU A 268 9.95 5.54 21.82
N GLU A 269 10.51 4.33 21.97
CA GLU A 269 11.79 3.94 21.37
C GLU A 269 11.61 2.77 20.40
N PRO A 270 11.11 3.00 19.16
CA PRO A 270 11.02 1.96 18.16
C PRO A 270 12.39 1.43 17.77
N GLU A 271 12.47 0.13 17.52
CA GLU A 271 13.69 -0.53 17.09
C GLU A 271 13.80 -0.57 15.56
N ILE A 272 12.65 -0.60 14.87
CA ILE A 272 12.53 -0.60 13.41
C ILE A 272 11.65 0.55 12.95
N PHE A 273 12.06 1.21 11.87
CA PHE A 273 11.34 2.30 11.22
C PHE A 273 10.99 1.89 9.79
N HIS A 274 9.71 1.84 9.47
CA HIS A 274 9.22 1.41 8.17
C HIS A 274 8.58 2.58 7.42
N CYS A 275 9.22 2.95 6.31
CA CYS A 275 8.79 4.00 5.38
C CYS A 275 7.84 3.41 4.32
N ASN A 276 6.57 3.77 4.38
CA ASN A 276 5.60 3.42 3.34
C ASN A 276 5.60 4.47 2.22
N GLU A 277 6.30 4.18 1.11
CA GLU A 277 6.64 5.12 0.03
C GLU A 277 7.60 6.25 0.50
N GLY A 278 8.21 6.99 -0.44
CA GLY A 278 9.25 7.99 -0.14
C GLY A 278 8.79 9.19 0.72
N HIS A 279 7.49 9.35 0.94
CA HIS A 279 6.89 10.52 1.61
C HIS A 279 7.34 10.73 3.06
N ALA A 280 7.79 9.67 3.73
CA ALA A 280 8.26 9.73 5.11
C ALA A 280 9.79 9.72 5.22
N ALA A 281 10.54 9.81 4.11
CA ALA A 281 11.99 9.60 4.12
C ALA A 281 12.76 10.62 4.99
N PHE A 282 12.20 11.81 5.23
CA PHE A 282 12.76 12.78 6.19
C PHE A 282 12.82 12.26 7.63
N MET A 283 12.10 11.19 7.98
CA MET A 283 12.26 10.52 9.28
C MET A 283 13.71 10.08 9.49
N GLY A 284 14.39 9.57 8.46
CA GLY A 284 15.79 9.16 8.58
C GLY A 284 16.72 10.34 8.84
N ILE A 285 16.40 11.52 8.31
CA ILE A 285 17.17 12.75 8.53
C ILE A 285 17.04 13.27 9.96
N GLU A 286 15.85 13.24 10.57
CA GLU A 286 15.70 13.60 11.99
C GLU A 286 16.34 12.54 12.90
N ARG A 287 16.32 11.26 12.53
CA ARG A 287 17.05 10.22 13.27
C ARG A 287 18.56 10.40 13.23
N LEU A 288 19.13 10.79 12.08
CA LEU A 288 20.54 11.18 11.99
C LEU A 288 20.85 12.32 12.96
N ARG A 289 19.99 13.36 12.98
CA ARG A 289 20.13 14.50 13.89
C ARG A 289 20.15 14.06 15.36
N GLN A 290 19.22 13.19 15.76
CA GLN A 290 19.15 12.68 17.13
C GLN A 290 20.42 11.90 17.51
N LEU A 291 20.90 11.00 16.66
CA LEU A 291 22.11 10.22 16.94
C LEU A 291 23.37 11.10 17.03
N MET A 292 23.49 12.10 16.15
CA MET A 292 24.64 12.99 16.13
C MET A 292 24.65 13.93 17.34
N HIS A 293 23.53 14.59 17.64
CA HIS A 293 23.46 15.59 18.71
C HIS A 293 23.26 15.01 20.11
N GLN A 294 22.40 14.00 20.25
CA GLN A 294 22.03 13.47 21.56
C GLN A 294 22.94 12.32 21.98
N ARG A 295 23.48 11.56 21.02
CA ARG A 295 24.37 10.42 21.29
C ARG A 295 25.82 10.64 20.83
N GLY A 296 26.16 11.84 20.35
CA GLY A 296 27.53 12.23 20.02
C GLY A 296 28.19 11.43 18.89
N GLN A 297 27.39 10.80 18.02
CA GLN A 297 27.91 9.96 16.93
C GLN A 297 28.36 10.81 15.73
N SER A 298 29.39 10.36 15.02
CA SER A 298 29.76 10.97 13.74
C SER A 298 28.71 10.64 12.66
N TYR A 299 28.61 11.48 11.62
CA TYR A 299 27.68 11.25 10.52
C TYR A 299 27.80 9.84 9.89
N PRO A 300 29.02 9.33 9.56
CA PRO A 300 29.16 7.98 9.02
C PRO A 300 28.61 6.89 9.93
N VAL A 301 28.83 6.99 11.25
CA VAL A 301 28.31 6.02 12.23
C VAL A 301 26.79 6.14 12.36
N ALA A 302 26.28 7.36 12.46
CA ALA A 302 24.84 7.62 12.53
C ALA A 302 24.11 7.07 11.28
N LEU A 303 24.70 7.20 10.08
CA LEU A 303 24.16 6.67 8.85
C LEU A 303 24.04 5.14 8.88
N GLU A 304 25.05 4.42 9.37
CA GLU A 304 25.00 2.96 9.50
C GLU A 304 23.90 2.51 10.49
N LEU A 305 23.75 3.23 11.60
CA LEU A 305 22.71 2.95 12.60
C LEU A 305 21.30 3.22 12.07
N VAL A 306 21.10 4.34 11.37
CA VAL A 306 19.82 4.68 10.72
C VAL A 306 19.48 3.64 9.66
N ARG A 307 20.42 3.30 8.78
CA ARG A 307 20.22 2.27 7.75
C ARG A 307 19.82 0.95 8.38
N ALA A 308 20.62 0.43 9.32
CA ALA A 308 20.44 -0.89 9.91
C ALA A 308 19.09 -1.12 10.64
N SER A 309 18.33 -0.06 10.88
CA SER A 309 17.03 -0.07 11.55
C SER A 309 15.90 0.47 10.68
N SER A 310 16.13 0.73 9.38
CA SER A 310 15.12 1.30 8.48
C SER A 310 14.81 0.40 7.29
N LEU A 311 13.52 0.30 6.97
CA LEU A 311 12.95 -0.40 5.82
C LEU A 311 12.19 0.57 4.92
N PHE A 312 12.41 0.48 3.61
CA PHE A 312 11.66 1.25 2.62
C PHE A 312 10.84 0.32 1.71
N THR A 313 9.52 0.51 1.66
CA THR A 313 8.66 -0.12 0.65
C THR A 313 8.28 0.89 -0.42
N THR A 314 8.55 0.55 -1.68
CA THR A 314 8.11 1.33 -2.86
C THR A 314 6.85 0.72 -3.47
N HIS A 315 5.88 1.57 -3.80
CA HIS A 315 4.61 1.18 -4.42
C HIS A 315 4.46 1.65 -5.87
N THR A 316 5.46 2.39 -6.35
CA THR A 316 5.38 3.14 -7.59
C THR A 316 6.19 2.44 -8.70
N PRO A 317 5.53 1.98 -9.79
CA PRO A 317 6.19 1.23 -10.86
C PRO A 317 6.82 2.13 -11.95
N VAL A 318 6.65 3.45 -11.85
CA VAL A 318 7.10 4.41 -12.88
C VAL A 318 7.80 5.62 -12.25
N PRO A 319 8.91 6.12 -12.84
CA PRO A 319 9.65 7.27 -12.29
C PRO A 319 8.78 8.50 -12.01
N ALA A 320 7.85 8.82 -12.92
CA ALA A 320 6.96 9.97 -12.80
C ALA A 320 5.99 9.94 -11.61
N GLY A 321 5.87 8.82 -10.90
CA GLY A 321 5.04 8.71 -9.69
C GLY A 321 5.77 9.04 -8.38
N HIS A 322 7.09 9.28 -8.41
CA HIS A 322 7.86 9.63 -7.23
C HIS A 322 7.92 11.15 -7.01
N ASP A 323 8.07 11.56 -5.75
CA ASP A 323 8.21 12.97 -5.37
C ASP A 323 9.64 13.46 -5.65
N TYR A 324 9.74 14.62 -6.30
CA TYR A 324 11.00 15.30 -6.65
C TYR A 324 10.95 16.77 -6.25
N PHE A 325 12.07 17.28 -5.71
CA PHE A 325 12.19 18.66 -5.26
C PHE A 325 13.41 19.35 -5.89
N SER A 326 13.29 20.64 -6.21
CA SER A 326 14.43 21.44 -6.69
C SER A 326 15.38 21.79 -5.54
N ASP A 327 16.65 22.05 -5.88
CA ASP A 327 17.65 22.48 -4.89
C ASP A 327 17.23 23.80 -4.21
N ASP A 328 16.75 24.78 -4.98
CA ASP A 328 16.29 26.07 -4.43
C ASP A 328 15.19 25.91 -3.38
N LEU A 329 14.22 25.04 -3.64
CA LEU A 329 13.14 24.75 -2.71
C LEU A 329 13.68 24.08 -1.44
N LEU A 330 14.56 23.09 -1.57
CA LEU A 330 15.19 22.44 -0.42
C LEU A 330 16.07 23.40 0.38
N ARG A 331 16.89 24.23 -0.26
CA ARG A 331 17.73 25.23 0.40
C ARG A 331 16.90 26.18 1.23
N THR A 332 15.76 26.61 0.69
CA THR A 332 14.82 27.50 1.38
C THR A 332 14.40 26.87 2.71
N TYR A 333 13.97 25.62 2.73
CA TYR A 333 13.39 24.97 3.92
C TYR A 333 14.39 24.26 4.84
N LEU A 334 15.50 23.74 4.30
CA LEU A 334 16.36 22.79 5.01
C LEU A 334 17.80 23.27 5.19
N SER A 335 18.22 24.41 4.62
CA SER A 335 19.62 24.89 4.76
C SER A 335 20.06 25.05 6.21
N ALA A 336 19.28 25.78 7.02
CA ALA A 336 19.53 25.94 8.45
C ALA A 336 19.46 24.60 9.20
N TYR A 337 18.50 23.75 8.83
CA TYR A 337 18.35 22.42 9.42
C TYR A 337 19.58 21.53 9.15
N VAL A 338 20.10 21.51 7.92
CA VAL A 338 21.28 20.73 7.51
C VAL A 338 22.55 21.28 8.14
N ALA A 339 22.68 22.60 8.24
CA ALA A 339 23.77 23.23 8.99
C ALA A 339 23.75 22.80 10.47
N HIS A 340 22.58 22.80 11.10
CA HIS A 340 22.41 22.28 12.46
C HIS A 340 22.66 20.77 12.54
N LEU A 341 22.27 19.97 11.55
CA LEU A 341 22.59 18.54 11.49
C LEU A 341 24.10 18.30 11.52
N GLY A 342 24.91 19.24 11.02
CA GLY A 342 26.37 19.18 11.07
C GLY A 342 26.99 18.48 9.85
N ILE A 343 26.30 18.48 8.71
CA ILE A 343 26.81 17.97 7.43
C ILE A 343 26.83 19.06 6.36
N GLY A 344 27.68 18.91 5.35
CA GLY A 344 27.72 19.83 4.21
C GLY A 344 26.47 19.70 3.34
N TRP A 345 26.09 20.79 2.66
CA TRP A 345 24.91 20.80 1.79
C TRP A 345 25.01 19.77 0.65
N ASP A 346 26.19 19.65 0.03
CA ASP A 346 26.41 18.67 -1.04
C ASP A 346 26.33 17.23 -0.52
N THR A 347 26.71 16.98 0.74
CA THR A 347 26.52 15.69 1.41
C THR A 347 25.03 15.39 1.60
N PHE A 348 24.22 16.39 1.96
CA PHE A 348 22.77 16.26 2.04
C PHE A 348 22.15 16.00 0.65
N LEU A 349 22.52 16.78 -0.37
CA LEU A 349 22.04 16.56 -1.74
C LEU A 349 22.43 15.18 -2.28
N ALA A 350 23.62 14.68 -1.92
CA ALA A 350 24.07 13.34 -2.27
C ALA A 350 23.24 12.22 -1.61
N LEU A 351 22.29 12.53 -0.73
CA LEU A 351 21.30 11.56 -0.25
C LEU A 351 20.12 11.43 -1.24
N GLY A 352 19.71 12.49 -1.94
CA GLY A 352 18.58 12.45 -2.89
C GLY A 352 18.94 12.52 -4.38
N LYS A 353 20.17 12.89 -4.73
CA LYS A 353 20.65 13.02 -6.13
C LYS A 353 21.68 11.95 -6.49
N ILE A 354 21.76 11.56 -7.75
CA ILE A 354 22.84 10.73 -8.31
C ILE A 354 24.12 11.55 -8.37
N ASN A 355 24.06 12.74 -8.96
CA ASN A 355 25.14 13.71 -8.99
C ASN A 355 24.76 14.95 -8.15
N PRO A 356 25.28 15.10 -6.93
CA PRO A 356 24.95 16.25 -6.08
C PRO A 356 25.37 17.60 -6.68
N TYR A 357 26.30 17.61 -7.63
CA TYR A 357 26.80 18.82 -8.29
C TYR A 357 26.03 19.19 -9.57
N ASP A 358 25.07 18.35 -10.01
CA ASP A 358 24.18 18.71 -11.10
C ASP A 358 23.01 19.58 -10.58
N GLY A 359 23.02 20.86 -10.96
CA GLY A 359 21.98 21.82 -10.60
C GLY A 359 20.62 21.55 -11.25
N HIS A 360 20.58 20.80 -12.36
CA HIS A 360 19.35 20.45 -13.07
C HIS A 360 18.72 19.16 -12.57
N GLU A 361 19.50 18.27 -11.95
CA GLU A 361 18.96 17.05 -11.33
C GLU A 361 18.07 17.44 -10.13
N LEU A 362 16.85 16.91 -10.10
CA LEU A 362 15.94 17.09 -8.97
C LEU A 362 16.28 16.10 -7.85
N PHE A 363 16.11 16.51 -6.61
CA PHE A 363 16.27 15.66 -5.44
C PHE A 363 15.11 14.66 -5.37
N SER A 364 15.40 13.36 -5.42
CA SER A 364 14.40 12.29 -5.34
C SER A 364 14.21 11.81 -3.91
N MET A 365 12.95 11.75 -3.46
CA MET A 365 12.61 11.19 -2.16
C MET A 365 12.81 9.67 -2.09
N SER A 366 12.68 8.96 -3.22
CA SER A 366 12.99 7.53 -3.30
C SER A 366 14.49 7.27 -3.16
N HIS A 367 15.34 8.10 -3.78
CA HIS A 367 16.79 7.99 -3.57
C HIS A 367 17.17 8.25 -2.12
N LEU A 368 16.56 9.27 -1.49
CA LEU A 368 16.73 9.55 -0.07
C LEU A 368 16.35 8.33 0.79
N ALA A 369 15.18 7.75 0.55
CA ALA A 369 14.70 6.57 1.27
C ALA A 369 15.64 5.37 1.12
N ILE A 370 16.08 5.06 -0.11
CA ILE A 370 17.01 3.95 -0.40
C ILE A 370 18.37 4.16 0.29
N ARG A 371 18.89 5.39 0.32
CA ARG A 371 20.17 5.68 0.99
C ARG A 371 20.08 5.69 2.51
N LEU A 372 18.90 5.94 3.07
CA LEU A 372 18.68 5.91 4.52
C LEU A 372 18.12 4.58 5.05
N CYS A 373 17.72 3.64 4.17
CA CYS A 373 17.25 2.32 4.54
C CYS A 373 18.24 1.22 4.16
N GLN A 374 18.38 0.22 5.03
CA GLN A 374 19.22 -0.94 4.73
C GLN A 374 18.51 -1.94 3.81
N GLU A 375 17.22 -2.10 4.02
CA GLU A 375 16.38 -3.01 3.24
C GLU A 375 15.38 -2.22 2.42
N VAL A 376 15.12 -2.71 1.20
CA VAL A 376 14.19 -2.11 0.25
C VAL A 376 13.36 -3.21 -0.38
N ASN A 377 12.05 -3.00 -0.52
CA ASN A 377 11.18 -3.98 -1.18
C ASN A 377 10.14 -3.34 -2.09
N GLY A 378 9.82 -4.05 -3.18
CA GLY A 378 8.60 -3.85 -3.96
C GLY A 378 7.41 -4.60 -3.35
N VAL A 379 6.24 -4.48 -4.00
CA VAL A 379 4.93 -4.89 -3.44
C VAL A 379 4.28 -6.09 -4.16
N SER A 380 5.01 -6.67 -5.10
CA SER A 380 4.77 -7.94 -5.79
C SER A 380 6.10 -8.42 -6.39
N ARG A 381 6.18 -9.69 -6.80
CA ARG A 381 7.42 -10.22 -7.39
C ARG A 381 7.84 -9.48 -8.66
N LEU A 382 6.89 -9.20 -9.56
CA LEU A 382 7.16 -8.44 -10.78
C LEU A 382 7.59 -7.01 -10.47
N HIS A 383 6.93 -6.35 -9.49
CA HIS A 383 7.31 -5.01 -9.07
C HIS A 383 8.70 -4.95 -8.43
N GLY A 384 9.12 -6.00 -7.72
CA GLY A 384 10.50 -6.12 -7.23
C GLY A 384 11.51 -6.02 -8.38
N LYS A 385 11.27 -6.76 -9.49
CA LYS A 385 12.10 -6.68 -10.70
C LYS A 385 12.06 -5.30 -11.37
N VAL A 386 10.88 -4.69 -11.48
CA VAL A 386 10.74 -3.32 -12.03
C VAL A 386 11.50 -2.31 -11.18
N SER A 387 11.42 -2.43 -9.84
CA SER A 387 12.14 -1.57 -8.90
C SER A 387 13.66 -1.75 -9.02
N GLN A 388 14.14 -2.99 -9.17
CA GLN A 388 15.54 -3.28 -9.42
C GLN A 388 16.04 -2.58 -10.69
N GLN A 389 15.28 -2.66 -11.79
CA GLN A 389 15.65 -1.99 -13.04
C GLN A 389 15.66 -0.47 -12.89
N MET A 390 14.63 0.09 -12.24
CA MET A 390 14.49 1.53 -12.04
C MET A 390 15.62 2.12 -11.20
N PHE A 391 15.98 1.47 -10.09
CA PHE A 391 16.98 1.98 -9.15
C PHE A 391 18.40 1.48 -9.43
N LYS A 392 18.62 0.74 -10.52
CA LYS A 392 19.96 0.30 -10.97
C LYS A 392 20.95 1.46 -11.10
N VAL A 393 20.45 2.66 -11.43
CA VAL A 393 21.28 3.87 -11.53
C VAL A 393 22.03 4.21 -10.23
N LEU A 394 21.50 3.81 -9.06
CA LEU A 394 22.14 4.02 -7.76
C LEU A 394 23.29 3.04 -7.45
N TYR A 395 23.44 2.00 -8.27
CA TYR A 395 24.38 0.89 -8.07
C TYR A 395 25.25 0.69 -9.32
N PRO A 396 26.09 1.69 -9.68
CA PRO A 396 26.95 1.59 -10.85
C PRO A 396 27.87 0.36 -10.76
N GLY A 397 28.05 -0.34 -11.89
CA GLY A 397 28.85 -1.56 -11.97
C GLY A 397 28.13 -2.85 -11.61
N TYR A 398 26.87 -2.79 -11.14
CA TYR A 398 26.02 -3.98 -10.95
C TYR A 398 24.96 -4.10 -12.05
N ASN A 399 24.58 -5.34 -12.36
CA ASN A 399 23.37 -5.64 -13.11
C ASN A 399 22.16 -5.51 -12.16
N TYR A 400 21.00 -5.09 -12.70
CA TYR A 400 19.79 -4.90 -11.89
C TYR A 400 19.36 -6.20 -11.17
N GLN A 401 19.62 -7.37 -11.76
CA GLN A 401 19.30 -8.68 -11.18
C GLN A 401 20.08 -8.98 -9.89
N GLU A 402 21.11 -8.19 -9.58
CA GLU A 402 21.98 -8.37 -8.41
C GLU A 402 21.57 -7.53 -7.22
N LEU A 403 20.68 -6.54 -7.41
CA LEU A 403 20.35 -5.59 -6.36
C LEU A 403 19.57 -6.27 -5.23
N HIS A 404 19.87 -5.90 -3.99
CA HIS A 404 19.22 -6.42 -2.78
C HIS A 404 17.76 -5.95 -2.62
N ILE A 405 17.22 -5.21 -3.58
CA ILE A 405 15.82 -4.80 -3.62
C ILE A 405 14.97 -6.07 -3.78
N GLY A 406 14.26 -6.44 -2.71
CA GLY A 406 13.39 -7.60 -2.67
C GLY A 406 11.93 -7.28 -2.97
N TYR A 407 11.03 -8.10 -2.47
CA TYR A 407 9.59 -7.87 -2.56
C TYR A 407 8.86 -8.48 -1.36
N VAL A 408 7.73 -7.87 -1.00
CA VAL A 408 6.69 -8.49 -0.20
C VAL A 408 5.40 -8.33 -0.97
N THR A 409 4.79 -9.44 -1.40
CA THR A 409 3.52 -9.38 -2.11
C THR A 409 2.44 -8.85 -1.17
N ASN A 410 1.71 -7.82 -1.59
CA ASN A 410 0.60 -7.27 -0.80
C ASN A 410 -0.43 -8.33 -0.42
N GLY A 411 -1.12 -8.09 0.70
CA GLY A 411 -2.28 -8.85 1.15
C GLY A 411 -3.44 -7.93 1.51
N VAL A 412 -4.56 -8.52 1.92
CA VAL A 412 -5.75 -7.80 2.38
C VAL A 412 -6.25 -8.37 3.70
N HIS A 413 -6.76 -7.50 4.57
CA HIS A 413 -7.19 -7.89 5.91
C HIS A 413 -8.47 -8.72 5.82
N TYR A 414 -8.39 -10.02 6.09
CA TYR A 414 -9.50 -10.95 5.85
C TYR A 414 -10.79 -10.52 6.56
N PRO A 415 -10.81 -10.18 7.87
CA PRO A 415 -12.04 -9.73 8.54
C PRO A 415 -12.64 -8.43 7.98
N THR A 416 -11.83 -7.54 7.39
CA THR A 416 -12.35 -6.30 6.78
C THR A 416 -13.16 -6.60 5.52
N TRP A 417 -12.73 -7.57 4.70
CA TRP A 417 -13.17 -7.70 3.31
C TRP A 417 -14.05 -8.92 3.04
N ILE A 418 -13.96 -9.98 3.87
CA ILE A 418 -14.78 -11.16 3.70
C ILE A 418 -16.25 -10.85 4.00
N ALA A 419 -17.16 -11.37 3.18
CA ALA A 419 -18.58 -11.32 3.49
C ALA A 419 -18.91 -12.19 4.71
N HIS A 420 -19.85 -11.74 5.54
CA HIS A 420 -20.28 -12.48 6.72
C HIS A 420 -20.80 -13.89 6.38
N ASP A 421 -21.52 -14.00 5.26
CA ASP A 421 -22.07 -15.25 4.74
C ASP A 421 -20.95 -16.27 4.45
N TRP A 422 -19.85 -15.82 3.83
CA TRP A 422 -18.66 -16.63 3.60
C TRP A 422 -17.93 -16.99 4.90
N HIS A 423 -17.75 -16.01 5.77
CA HIS A 423 -17.09 -16.20 7.06
C HIS A 423 -17.78 -17.28 7.90
N THR A 424 -19.11 -17.22 7.99
CA THR A 424 -19.93 -18.22 8.70
C THR A 424 -19.81 -19.60 8.07
N LEU A 425 -19.80 -19.67 6.74
CA LEU A 425 -19.61 -20.92 6.01
C LEU A 425 -18.22 -21.52 6.28
N PHE A 426 -17.16 -20.71 6.27
CA PHE A 426 -15.82 -21.17 6.58
C PHE A 426 -15.67 -21.61 8.04
N ILE A 427 -16.25 -20.92 9.01
CA ILE A 427 -16.25 -21.40 10.41
C ILE A 427 -16.90 -22.77 10.52
N ARG A 428 -18.04 -22.98 9.85
CA ARG A 428 -18.79 -24.23 9.92
C ARG A 428 -18.01 -25.41 9.33
N HIS A 429 -17.32 -25.21 8.21
CA HIS A 429 -16.64 -26.28 7.47
C HIS A 429 -15.14 -26.42 7.80
N LEU A 430 -14.46 -25.33 8.18
CA LEU A 430 -13.01 -25.29 8.46
C LEU A 430 -12.68 -25.15 9.96
N GLY A 431 -13.68 -24.87 10.80
CA GLY A 431 -13.52 -24.64 12.24
C GLY A 431 -13.12 -23.21 12.61
N ARG A 432 -13.32 -22.83 13.87
CA ARG A 432 -13.03 -21.47 14.38
C ARG A 432 -11.54 -21.11 14.38
N GLU A 433 -10.68 -22.11 14.59
CA GLU A 433 -9.22 -21.95 14.60
C GLU A 433 -8.68 -21.40 13.27
N PHE A 434 -9.42 -21.57 12.17
CA PHE A 434 -9.06 -21.06 10.84
C PHE A 434 -8.76 -19.55 10.84
N ILE A 435 -9.51 -18.77 11.62
CA ILE A 435 -9.41 -17.30 11.65
C ILE A 435 -8.00 -16.85 12.08
N GLN A 436 -7.31 -17.62 12.91
CA GLN A 436 -5.99 -17.29 13.44
C GLN A 436 -4.83 -17.82 12.58
N ASP A 437 -5.12 -18.65 11.56
CA ASP A 437 -4.12 -19.36 10.76
C ASP A 437 -4.43 -19.24 9.25
N GLN A 438 -4.78 -18.02 8.82
CA GLN A 438 -5.22 -17.73 7.47
C GLN A 438 -4.13 -17.91 6.41
N SER A 439 -2.84 -17.86 6.79
CA SER A 439 -1.71 -18.10 5.88
C SER A 439 -1.47 -19.58 5.61
N ASN A 440 -2.12 -20.49 6.34
CA ASN A 440 -1.95 -21.94 6.17
C ASN A 440 -2.81 -22.50 5.03
N LEU A 441 -2.20 -22.69 3.87
CA LEU A 441 -2.80 -23.26 2.66
C LEU A 441 -3.57 -24.57 2.89
N ALA A 442 -3.10 -25.45 3.80
CA ALA A 442 -3.74 -26.74 4.04
C ALA A 442 -5.14 -26.61 4.64
N ARG A 443 -5.41 -25.55 5.42
CA ARG A 443 -6.76 -25.31 5.96
C ARG A 443 -7.75 -24.89 4.87
N TRP A 444 -7.30 -24.14 3.88
CA TRP A 444 -8.13 -23.67 2.77
C TRP A 444 -8.57 -24.79 1.82
N GLU A 445 -7.87 -25.93 1.81
CA GLU A 445 -8.26 -27.11 1.04
C GLU A 445 -9.64 -27.66 1.45
N GLY A 446 -10.06 -27.44 2.70
CA GLY A 446 -11.40 -27.81 3.17
C GLY A 446 -12.54 -27.12 2.41
N VAL A 447 -12.28 -26.00 1.72
CA VAL A 447 -13.27 -25.32 0.85
C VAL A 447 -13.78 -26.24 -0.27
N LYS A 448 -12.97 -27.20 -0.71
CA LYS A 448 -13.38 -28.17 -1.75
C LYS A 448 -14.50 -29.09 -1.28
N ALA A 449 -14.61 -29.33 0.02
CA ALA A 449 -15.65 -30.18 0.61
C ALA A 449 -16.99 -29.45 0.77
N ILE A 450 -17.03 -28.12 0.61
CA ILE A 450 -18.26 -27.34 0.74
C ILE A 450 -19.24 -27.69 -0.39
N PRO A 451 -20.49 -28.06 -0.07
CA PRO A 451 -21.51 -28.39 -1.07
C PRO A 451 -21.79 -27.24 -2.06
N GLU A 452 -22.00 -27.57 -3.35
CA GLU A 452 -22.23 -26.56 -4.40
C GLU A 452 -23.41 -25.65 -4.10
N LYS A 453 -24.48 -26.22 -3.53
CA LYS A 453 -25.69 -25.50 -3.16
C LYS A 453 -25.42 -24.41 -2.12
N GLU A 454 -24.53 -24.66 -1.16
CA GLU A 454 -24.17 -23.66 -0.14
C GLU A 454 -23.38 -22.50 -0.77
N ILE A 455 -22.40 -22.80 -1.63
CA ILE A 455 -21.65 -21.78 -2.37
C ILE A 455 -22.59 -20.93 -3.23
N ARG A 456 -23.46 -21.58 -4.01
CA ARG A 456 -24.44 -20.88 -4.87
C ARG A 456 -25.33 -19.96 -4.05
N THR A 457 -25.84 -20.44 -2.92
CA THR A 457 -26.71 -19.66 -2.02
C THR A 457 -26.00 -18.40 -1.53
N VAL A 458 -24.76 -18.52 -1.05
CA VAL A 458 -23.97 -17.37 -0.60
C VAL A 458 -23.79 -16.37 -1.74
N ARG A 459 -23.37 -16.83 -2.92
CA ARG A 459 -23.14 -15.95 -4.08
C ARG A 459 -24.41 -15.22 -4.53
N GLN A 460 -25.54 -15.91 -4.61
CA GLN A 460 -26.84 -15.32 -4.95
C GLN A 460 -27.28 -14.27 -3.92
N GLN A 461 -27.09 -14.54 -2.63
CA GLN A 461 -27.41 -13.59 -1.55
C GLN A 461 -26.54 -12.32 -1.62
N LEU A 462 -25.23 -12.46 -1.83
CA LEU A 462 -24.31 -11.33 -1.95
C LEU A 462 -24.59 -10.49 -3.19
N LYS A 463 -24.87 -11.14 -4.33
CA LYS A 463 -25.32 -10.45 -5.55
C LYS A 463 -26.60 -9.68 -5.31
N LYS A 464 -27.61 -10.31 -4.71
CA LYS A 464 -28.88 -9.65 -4.40
C LYS A 464 -28.65 -8.39 -3.53
N ARG A 465 -27.85 -8.51 -2.47
CA ARG A 465 -27.48 -7.38 -1.60
C ARG A 465 -26.85 -6.23 -2.38
N LEU A 466 -25.92 -6.53 -3.29
CA LEU A 466 -25.31 -5.53 -4.16
C LEU A 466 -26.34 -4.87 -5.09
N LEU A 467 -27.17 -5.65 -5.78
CA LEU A 467 -28.14 -5.11 -6.74
C LEU A 467 -29.23 -4.28 -6.05
N ASP A 468 -29.69 -4.69 -4.87
CA ASP A 468 -30.65 -3.90 -4.07
C ASP A 468 -30.04 -2.56 -3.64
N TYR A 469 -28.78 -2.57 -3.20
CA TYR A 469 -28.04 -1.34 -2.92
C TYR A 469 -27.90 -0.46 -4.18
N VAL A 470 -27.54 -1.03 -5.34
CA VAL A 470 -27.42 -0.29 -6.60
C VAL A 470 -28.74 0.37 -6.98
N ARG A 471 -29.87 -0.34 -6.90
CA ARG A 471 -31.20 0.23 -7.20
C ARG A 471 -31.53 1.40 -6.29
N ASN A 472 -31.28 1.25 -4.98
CA ASN A 472 -31.55 2.32 -4.01
C ASN A 472 -30.63 3.52 -4.21
N LYS A 473 -29.33 3.28 -4.45
CA LYS A 473 -28.35 4.32 -4.72
C LYS A 473 -28.67 5.10 -5.99
N LEU A 474 -29.01 4.42 -7.08
CA LEU A 474 -29.41 5.08 -8.32
C LEU A 474 -30.66 5.92 -8.14
N ARG A 475 -31.66 5.41 -7.42
CA ARG A 475 -32.87 6.19 -7.09
C ARG A 475 -32.50 7.48 -6.38
N GLN A 476 -31.62 7.43 -5.38
CA GLN A 476 -31.19 8.61 -4.62
C GLN A 476 -30.35 9.58 -5.47
N ASP A 477 -29.30 9.08 -6.12
CA ASP A 477 -28.33 9.91 -6.84
C ASP A 477 -28.97 10.58 -8.06
N MET A 478 -29.75 9.84 -8.85
CA MET A 478 -30.46 10.39 -10.01
C MET A 478 -31.54 11.40 -9.61
N THR A 479 -32.27 11.15 -8.52
CA THR A 479 -33.24 12.12 -7.99
C THR A 479 -32.55 13.40 -7.55
N LYS A 480 -31.44 13.31 -6.79
CA LYS A 480 -30.64 14.47 -6.35
C LYS A 480 -30.08 15.26 -7.54
N ARG A 481 -29.70 14.57 -8.61
CA ARG A 481 -29.18 15.18 -9.85
C ARG A 481 -30.28 15.85 -10.70
N GLY A 482 -31.55 15.56 -10.43
CA GLY A 482 -32.68 16.10 -11.19
C GLY A 482 -32.98 15.32 -12.48
N ASP A 483 -32.59 14.04 -12.56
CA ASP A 483 -32.96 13.16 -13.68
C ASP A 483 -34.49 12.94 -13.72
N LYS A 484 -35.05 12.70 -14.93
CA LYS A 484 -36.50 12.50 -15.11
C LYS A 484 -36.96 11.21 -14.41
N PRO A 485 -38.11 11.20 -13.69
CA PRO A 485 -38.62 10.01 -13.03
C PRO A 485 -38.77 8.78 -13.94
N SER A 486 -39.17 8.98 -15.20
CA SER A 486 -39.30 7.89 -16.18
C SER A 486 -37.95 7.22 -16.49
N ALA A 487 -36.87 7.99 -16.60
CA ALA A 487 -35.53 7.48 -16.86
C ALA A 487 -34.95 6.73 -15.65
N ILE A 488 -35.25 7.21 -14.44
CA ILE A 488 -34.90 6.52 -13.19
C ILE A 488 -35.58 5.14 -13.16
N PHE A 489 -36.89 5.11 -13.42
CA PHE A 489 -37.68 3.88 -13.40
C PHE A 489 -37.20 2.88 -14.45
N GLU A 490 -37.03 3.32 -15.70
CA GLU A 490 -36.53 2.48 -16.81
C GLU A 490 -35.16 1.87 -16.49
N THR A 491 -34.24 2.66 -15.93
CA THR A 491 -32.90 2.18 -15.58
C THR A 491 -32.96 1.10 -14.50
N ILE A 492 -33.77 1.31 -13.45
CA ILE A 492 -33.89 0.39 -12.32
C ILE A 492 -34.58 -0.93 -12.71
N GLU A 493 -35.63 -0.88 -13.53
CA GLU A 493 -36.35 -2.09 -13.99
C GLU A 493 -35.49 -2.99 -14.87
N LYS A 494 -34.58 -2.42 -15.66
CA LYS A 494 -33.66 -3.18 -16.51
C LYS A 494 -32.57 -3.93 -15.72
N ILE A 495 -32.35 -3.61 -14.45
CA ILE A 495 -31.40 -4.32 -13.58
C ILE A 495 -32.00 -5.66 -13.17
N ARG A 496 -31.64 -6.73 -13.88
CA ARG A 496 -32.14 -8.07 -13.60
C ARG A 496 -31.32 -8.80 -12.50
N PRO A 497 -31.97 -9.53 -11.59
CA PRO A 497 -31.28 -10.25 -10.50
C PRO A 497 -30.46 -11.47 -10.97
N ASP A 498 -30.80 -12.01 -12.14
CA ASP A 498 -30.17 -13.17 -12.76
C ASP A 498 -28.96 -12.82 -13.66
N ALA A 499 -28.66 -11.52 -13.81
CA ALA A 499 -27.56 -11.04 -14.63
C ALA A 499 -26.19 -11.55 -14.17
N LEU A 500 -25.31 -11.83 -15.13
CA LEU A 500 -23.88 -11.87 -14.90
C LEU A 500 -23.40 -10.44 -14.64
N VAL A 501 -22.79 -10.18 -13.47
CA VAL A 501 -22.36 -8.84 -13.07
C VAL A 501 -20.85 -8.72 -13.18
N ILE A 502 -20.39 -7.82 -14.04
CA ILE A 502 -18.98 -7.44 -14.22
C ILE A 502 -18.72 -6.15 -13.46
N GLY A 503 -17.78 -6.16 -12.52
CA GLY A 503 -17.37 -4.99 -11.75
C GLY A 503 -16.03 -4.43 -12.21
N PHE A 504 -15.95 -3.11 -12.37
CA PHE A 504 -14.73 -2.35 -12.52
C PHE A 504 -14.73 -1.21 -11.51
N ALA A 505 -13.88 -1.26 -10.48
CA ALA A 505 -13.80 -0.12 -9.55
C ALA A 505 -12.41 0.19 -9.01
N ARG A 506 -11.84 1.32 -9.46
CA ARG A 506 -10.48 1.78 -9.14
C ARG A 506 -10.37 3.30 -9.27
N ARG A 507 -9.21 3.88 -8.94
CA ARG A 507 -8.88 5.25 -9.38
C ARG A 507 -8.89 5.29 -10.92
N PHE A 508 -9.55 6.29 -11.49
CA PHE A 508 -9.51 6.54 -12.93
C PHE A 508 -8.21 7.26 -13.29
N ALA A 509 -7.45 6.62 -14.17
CA ALA A 509 -6.22 7.11 -14.79
C ALA A 509 -6.06 6.38 -16.13
N THR A 510 -5.38 6.99 -17.10
CA THR A 510 -5.27 6.47 -18.47
C THR A 510 -4.70 5.05 -18.52
N TYR A 511 -3.65 4.77 -17.74
CA TYR A 511 -3.02 3.45 -17.69
C TYR A 511 -3.89 2.33 -17.07
N LYS A 512 -5.03 2.65 -16.45
CA LYS A 512 -5.96 1.63 -15.93
C LYS A 512 -6.93 1.10 -16.99
N ARG A 513 -6.99 1.77 -18.15
CA ARG A 513 -7.75 1.39 -19.35
C ARG A 513 -9.19 0.94 -19.07
N ALA A 514 -9.92 1.78 -18.31
CA ALA A 514 -11.34 1.55 -18.00
C ALA A 514 -12.24 1.51 -19.25
N HIS A 515 -11.77 2.07 -20.36
CA HIS A 515 -12.49 2.20 -21.62
C HIS A 515 -12.33 1.00 -22.57
N LEU A 516 -11.52 -0.03 -22.26
CA LEU A 516 -11.27 -1.13 -23.23
C LEU A 516 -12.54 -1.82 -23.72
N LEU A 517 -13.56 -1.94 -22.87
CA LEU A 517 -14.85 -2.50 -23.28
C LEU A 517 -15.58 -1.61 -24.33
N PHE A 518 -15.24 -0.34 -24.46
CA PHE A 518 -15.88 0.57 -25.42
C PHE A 518 -15.17 0.67 -26.76
N ASN A 519 -14.05 -0.03 -26.95
CA ASN A 519 -13.33 -0.05 -28.23
C ASN A 519 -14.20 -0.58 -29.39
N ASN A 520 -15.19 -1.44 -29.10
CA ASN A 520 -16.16 -1.95 -30.08
C ASN A 520 -17.58 -1.93 -29.51
N LEU A 521 -18.28 -0.81 -29.68
CA LEU A 521 -19.63 -0.62 -29.14
C LEU A 521 -20.68 -1.56 -29.75
N GLU A 522 -20.54 -1.97 -31.02
CA GLU A 522 -21.49 -2.90 -31.64
C GLU A 522 -21.39 -4.31 -31.04
N ARG A 523 -20.17 -4.84 -30.85
CA ARG A 523 -19.99 -6.11 -30.09
C ARG A 523 -20.48 -5.98 -28.67
N LEU A 524 -20.19 -4.86 -27.99
CA LEU A 524 -20.70 -4.63 -26.63
C LEU A 524 -22.22 -4.69 -26.57
N LYS A 525 -22.87 -4.04 -27.54
CA LYS A 525 -24.33 -4.01 -27.66
C LYS A 525 -24.89 -5.41 -27.88
N GLU A 526 -24.33 -6.21 -28.79
CA GLU A 526 -24.76 -7.60 -29.00
C GLU A 526 -24.61 -8.43 -27.71
N LEU A 527 -23.46 -8.32 -27.04
CA LEU A 527 -23.15 -9.02 -25.81
C LEU A 527 -24.14 -8.67 -24.68
N LEU A 528 -24.37 -7.37 -24.44
CA LEU A 528 -25.25 -6.90 -23.36
C LEU A 528 -26.76 -7.05 -23.69
N ASN A 529 -27.13 -7.25 -24.96
CA ASN A 529 -28.52 -7.39 -25.41
C ASN A 529 -28.92 -8.83 -25.76
N THR A 530 -28.08 -9.82 -25.47
CA THR A 530 -28.37 -11.24 -25.73
C THR A 530 -29.58 -11.72 -24.92
N VAL A 531 -30.56 -12.33 -25.60
CA VAL A 531 -31.78 -12.88 -24.99
C VAL A 531 -31.42 -14.01 -24.02
N ASN A 532 -32.04 -14.02 -22.84
CA ASN A 532 -31.85 -15.00 -21.75
C ASN A 532 -30.42 -15.11 -21.19
N ARG A 533 -29.53 -14.16 -21.52
CA ARG A 533 -28.18 -14.07 -20.94
C ARG A 533 -27.88 -12.63 -20.53
N PRO A 534 -28.61 -12.10 -19.53
CA PRO A 534 -28.44 -10.72 -19.10
C PRO A 534 -27.03 -10.48 -18.54
N VAL A 535 -26.38 -9.40 -18.98
CA VAL A 535 -25.07 -8.96 -18.49
C VAL A 535 -25.18 -7.52 -18.01
N LEU A 536 -24.59 -7.24 -16.85
CA LEU A 536 -24.56 -5.92 -16.21
C LEU A 536 -23.10 -5.53 -15.93
N VAL A 537 -22.70 -4.33 -16.35
CA VAL A 537 -21.38 -3.77 -16.06
C VAL A 537 -21.51 -2.62 -15.07
N LEU A 538 -20.84 -2.76 -13.92
CA LEU A 538 -20.79 -1.75 -12.87
C LEU A 538 -19.42 -1.07 -12.84
N TYR A 539 -19.39 0.23 -13.07
CA TYR A 539 -18.23 1.09 -12.90
C TYR A 539 -18.33 1.87 -11.60
N ALA A 540 -17.21 2.04 -10.88
CA ALA A 540 -17.12 2.98 -9.76
C ALA A 540 -15.69 3.49 -9.60
N GLY A 541 -15.51 4.71 -9.10
CA GLY A 541 -14.16 5.23 -8.87
C GLY A 541 -14.08 6.73 -9.02
N LYS A 542 -12.89 7.26 -8.72
CA LYS A 542 -12.59 8.70 -8.70
C LYS A 542 -11.39 9.01 -9.59
N ALA A 543 -11.43 10.11 -10.32
CA ALA A 543 -10.25 10.69 -10.98
C ALA A 543 -9.64 11.76 -10.07
N HIS A 544 -8.32 11.94 -10.13
CA HIS A 544 -7.67 13.01 -9.37
C HIS A 544 -8.16 14.39 -9.87
N PRO A 545 -8.32 15.42 -9.01
CA PRO A 545 -8.81 16.74 -9.43
C PRO A 545 -7.96 17.38 -10.54
N ALA A 546 -6.65 17.12 -10.54
CA ALA A 546 -5.72 17.57 -11.59
C ALA A 546 -5.56 16.58 -12.78
N ASP A 547 -6.19 15.40 -12.74
CA ASP A 547 -6.11 14.40 -13.81
C ASP A 547 -7.30 14.56 -14.77
N HIS A 548 -7.20 15.56 -15.65
CA HIS A 548 -8.22 15.84 -16.67
C HIS A 548 -8.50 14.65 -17.59
N PRO A 549 -7.50 13.88 -18.08
CA PRO A 549 -7.76 12.66 -18.85
C PRO A 549 -8.58 11.63 -18.07
N GLY A 550 -8.28 11.41 -16.79
CA GLY A 550 -9.06 10.52 -15.92
C GLY A 550 -10.51 10.97 -15.75
N GLN A 551 -10.76 12.28 -15.65
CA GLN A 551 -12.12 12.84 -15.57
C GLN A 551 -12.88 12.70 -16.90
N ALA A 552 -12.20 12.87 -18.04
CA ALA A 552 -12.78 12.67 -19.36
C ALA A 552 -13.26 11.22 -19.55
N LEU A 553 -12.48 10.23 -19.08
CA LEU A 553 -12.88 8.82 -19.11
C LEU A 553 -14.17 8.55 -18.31
N ILE A 554 -14.32 9.17 -17.14
CA ILE A 554 -15.56 9.05 -16.33
C ILE A 554 -16.75 9.61 -17.12
N ARG A 555 -16.59 10.80 -17.71
CA ARG A 555 -17.63 11.45 -18.52
C ARG A 555 -18.01 10.60 -19.73
N GLU A 556 -17.04 10.00 -20.40
CA GLU A 556 -17.27 9.10 -21.54
C GLU A 556 -18.06 7.85 -21.14
N ILE A 557 -17.69 7.18 -20.04
CA ILE A 557 -18.44 6.03 -19.51
C ILE A 557 -19.90 6.40 -19.22
N ILE A 558 -20.11 7.56 -18.58
CA ILE A 558 -21.47 8.01 -18.25
C ILE A 558 -22.25 8.33 -19.53
N HIS A 559 -21.62 8.94 -20.53
CA HIS A 559 -22.25 9.20 -21.82
C HIS A 559 -22.70 7.90 -22.49
N ILE A 560 -21.81 6.91 -22.59
CA ILE A 560 -22.12 5.58 -23.17
C ILE A 560 -23.22 4.89 -22.37
N SER A 561 -23.19 4.94 -21.04
CA SER A 561 -24.21 4.30 -20.18
C SER A 561 -25.63 4.83 -20.39
N ARG A 562 -25.76 6.02 -21.00
CA ARG A 562 -27.04 6.68 -21.28
C ARG A 562 -27.55 6.44 -22.70
N MET A 563 -26.78 5.76 -23.56
CA MET A 563 -27.27 5.40 -24.90
C MET A 563 -28.38 4.34 -24.79
N PRO A 564 -29.44 4.39 -25.63
CA PRO A 564 -30.63 3.53 -25.49
C PRO A 564 -30.35 2.03 -25.34
N GLU A 565 -29.34 1.53 -26.04
CA GLU A 565 -28.90 0.13 -26.05
C GLU A 565 -28.16 -0.31 -24.77
N PHE A 566 -27.72 0.64 -23.94
CA PHE A 566 -26.92 0.41 -22.73
C PHE A 566 -27.60 0.85 -21.43
N VAL A 567 -28.71 1.58 -21.50
CA VAL A 567 -29.50 1.99 -20.32
C VAL A 567 -29.84 0.78 -19.46
N GLY A 568 -29.48 0.83 -18.17
CA GLY A 568 -29.71 -0.24 -17.20
C GLY A 568 -28.77 -1.44 -17.32
N LYS A 569 -27.76 -1.38 -18.21
CA LYS A 569 -26.78 -2.45 -18.48
C LYS A 569 -25.35 -2.02 -18.23
N ILE A 570 -25.07 -0.73 -18.37
CA ILE A 570 -23.84 -0.10 -17.94
C ILE A 570 -24.23 0.94 -16.89
N ILE A 571 -23.62 0.87 -15.71
CA ILE A 571 -23.97 1.73 -14.58
C ILE A 571 -22.71 2.29 -13.96
N PHE A 572 -22.64 3.61 -13.83
CA PHE A 572 -21.61 4.29 -13.06
C PHE A 572 -22.12 4.65 -11.66
N LEU A 573 -21.44 4.15 -10.63
CA LEU A 573 -21.76 4.41 -9.22
C LEU A 573 -20.83 5.50 -8.68
N GLU A 574 -21.40 6.65 -8.36
CA GLU A 574 -20.67 7.79 -7.80
C GLU A 574 -20.32 7.60 -6.31
N GLY A 575 -19.27 8.27 -5.84
CA GLY A 575 -18.94 8.31 -4.42
C GLY A 575 -18.20 7.07 -3.91
N TYR A 576 -17.38 6.44 -4.75
CA TYR A 576 -16.61 5.24 -4.38
C TYR A 576 -15.80 5.42 -3.08
N ASN A 577 -16.02 4.50 -2.13
CA ASN A 577 -15.42 4.46 -0.80
C ASN A 577 -15.27 3.00 -0.34
N MET A 578 -14.81 2.76 0.90
CA MET A 578 -14.62 1.40 1.42
C MET A 578 -15.93 0.59 1.51
N GLU A 579 -17.07 1.20 1.82
CA GLU A 579 -18.35 0.48 1.93
C GLU A 579 -18.88 0.04 0.56
N LEU A 580 -18.82 0.93 -0.44
CA LEU A 580 -19.13 0.54 -1.81
C LEU A 580 -18.14 -0.51 -2.33
N ALA A 581 -16.86 -0.40 -1.97
CA ALA A 581 -15.86 -1.40 -2.34
C ALA A 581 -16.20 -2.78 -1.77
N LYS A 582 -16.60 -2.88 -0.50
CA LYS A 582 -17.05 -4.16 0.12
C LYS A 582 -18.21 -4.76 -0.66
N LEU A 583 -19.25 -3.98 -0.96
CA LEU A 583 -20.41 -4.47 -1.71
C LEU A 583 -20.03 -4.98 -3.10
N LEU A 584 -19.16 -4.27 -3.81
CA LEU A 584 -18.73 -4.66 -5.15
C LEU A 584 -17.87 -5.93 -5.13
N VAL A 585 -16.80 -5.97 -4.31
CA VAL A 585 -15.89 -7.14 -4.27
C VAL A 585 -16.54 -8.38 -3.67
N GLN A 586 -17.68 -8.24 -2.98
CA GLN A 586 -18.48 -9.35 -2.48
C GLN A 586 -19.57 -9.78 -3.47
N GLY A 587 -20.21 -8.85 -4.18
CA GLY A 587 -21.44 -9.11 -4.92
C GLY A 587 -21.31 -9.31 -6.43
N VAL A 588 -20.28 -8.76 -7.10
CA VAL A 588 -20.08 -8.98 -8.55
C VAL A 588 -19.59 -10.39 -8.85
N ASP A 589 -19.73 -10.87 -10.08
CA ASP A 589 -19.28 -12.21 -10.48
C ASP A 589 -17.89 -12.21 -11.11
N ILE A 590 -17.63 -11.19 -11.93
CA ILE A 590 -16.34 -10.93 -12.55
C ILE A 590 -15.77 -9.62 -12.01
N TRP A 591 -14.53 -9.66 -11.54
CA TRP A 591 -13.76 -8.47 -11.25
C TRP A 591 -12.79 -8.18 -12.41
N LEU A 592 -13.08 -7.12 -13.16
CA LEU A 592 -12.33 -6.74 -14.36
C LEU A 592 -11.19 -5.77 -13.99
N ASN A 593 -9.95 -6.11 -14.34
CA ASN A 593 -8.80 -5.23 -14.21
C ASN A 593 -7.94 -5.25 -15.48
N THR A 594 -7.76 -4.09 -16.11
CA THR A 594 -7.09 -3.99 -17.41
C THR A 594 -5.93 -2.99 -17.42
N PRO A 595 -5.00 -3.00 -16.43
CA PRO A 595 -3.90 -2.04 -16.43
C PRO A 595 -2.97 -2.24 -17.63
N THR A 596 -2.35 -1.16 -18.11
CA THR A 596 -1.22 -1.23 -19.03
C THR A 596 -0.05 -1.92 -18.33
N ARG A 597 0.59 -2.88 -18.99
CA ARG A 597 1.77 -3.58 -18.47
C ARG A 597 3.01 -2.70 -18.57
N PRO A 598 3.99 -2.80 -17.66
CA PRO A 598 3.94 -3.32 -16.30
C PRO A 598 3.63 -2.19 -15.29
N LYS A 599 2.58 -1.39 -15.55
CA LYS A 599 2.28 -0.17 -14.77
C LYS A 599 1.42 -0.45 -13.53
N GLU A 600 1.07 -1.71 -13.25
CA GLU A 600 0.45 -2.11 -11.99
C GLU A 600 1.50 -2.73 -11.04
N ALA A 601 1.86 -2.02 -9.96
CA ALA A 601 2.79 -2.57 -8.98
C ALA A 601 2.23 -3.81 -8.24
N SER A 602 0.92 -3.85 -7.96
CA SER A 602 0.28 -4.97 -7.26
C SER A 602 -1.21 -5.02 -7.59
N GLY A 603 -2.07 -4.42 -6.75
CA GLY A 603 -3.52 -4.32 -6.98
C GLY A 603 -4.36 -5.12 -5.99
N THR A 604 -4.64 -4.55 -4.81
CA THR A 604 -5.34 -5.26 -3.73
C THR A 604 -6.83 -5.52 -3.97
N SER A 605 -7.49 -4.82 -4.90
CA SER A 605 -8.93 -4.99 -5.15
C SER A 605 -9.28 -6.38 -5.69
N GLY A 606 -8.44 -6.94 -6.57
CA GLY A 606 -8.64 -8.30 -7.07
C GLY A 606 -8.45 -9.37 -6.00
N MET A 607 -7.58 -9.14 -5.01
CA MET A 607 -7.38 -10.02 -3.86
C MET A 607 -8.64 -10.09 -2.97
N LYS A 608 -9.28 -8.94 -2.72
CA LYS A 608 -10.54 -8.84 -1.96
C LYS A 608 -11.67 -9.60 -2.66
N ALA A 609 -11.73 -9.45 -3.98
CA ALA A 609 -12.69 -10.15 -4.83
C ALA A 609 -12.47 -11.67 -4.76
N ALA A 610 -11.21 -12.12 -4.89
CA ALA A 610 -10.85 -13.54 -4.83
C ALA A 610 -11.25 -14.20 -3.49
N LEU A 611 -11.05 -13.51 -2.35
CA LEU A 611 -11.48 -14.02 -1.03
C LEU A 611 -12.98 -14.26 -0.93
N ASN A 612 -13.78 -13.53 -1.71
CA ASN A 612 -15.24 -13.65 -1.74
C ASN A 612 -15.74 -14.56 -2.86
N GLY A 613 -14.86 -15.30 -3.54
CA GLY A 613 -15.26 -16.17 -4.64
C GLY A 613 -15.70 -15.42 -5.89
N VAL A 614 -15.26 -14.17 -6.06
CA VAL A 614 -15.41 -13.41 -7.31
C VAL A 614 -14.23 -13.75 -8.22
N LEU A 615 -14.53 -14.08 -9.48
CA LEU A 615 -13.51 -14.49 -10.44
C LEU A 615 -12.86 -13.25 -11.06
N ASN A 616 -11.54 -13.27 -11.22
CA ASN A 616 -10.82 -12.17 -11.86
C ASN A 616 -10.71 -12.42 -13.37
N LEU A 617 -10.96 -11.38 -14.15
CA LEU A 617 -10.53 -11.29 -15.56
C LEU A 617 -9.54 -10.12 -15.61
N SER A 618 -8.25 -10.45 -15.69
CA SER A 618 -7.21 -9.43 -15.52
C SER A 618 -6.00 -9.66 -16.40
N VAL A 619 -5.27 -8.58 -16.67
CA VAL A 619 -3.92 -8.70 -17.24
C VAL A 619 -2.99 -9.41 -16.26
N LEU A 620 -2.08 -10.28 -16.75
CA LEU A 620 -0.94 -10.81 -15.98
C LEU A 620 0.06 -9.68 -15.67
N ASP A 621 -0.32 -8.77 -14.79
CA ASP A 621 0.52 -7.69 -14.24
C ASP A 621 0.24 -7.58 -12.74
N GLY A 622 1.13 -6.89 -12.00
CA GLY A 622 1.03 -6.73 -10.56
C GLY A 622 0.82 -8.05 -9.83
N TRP A 623 -0.23 -8.13 -9.01
CA TRP A 623 -0.53 -9.32 -8.21
C TRP A 623 -1.06 -10.50 -9.03
N TRP A 624 -1.68 -10.24 -10.19
CA TRP A 624 -2.30 -11.30 -10.98
C TRP A 624 -1.26 -12.15 -11.71
N ALA A 625 -0.09 -11.57 -12.02
CA ALA A 625 1.04 -12.29 -12.59
C ALA A 625 1.53 -13.46 -11.70
N GLU A 626 1.39 -13.34 -10.38
CA GLU A 626 1.76 -14.40 -9.41
C GLU A 626 0.55 -15.14 -8.81
N GLY A 627 -0.65 -14.54 -8.88
CA GLY A 627 -1.90 -15.09 -8.37
C GLY A 627 -2.69 -15.94 -9.37
N TYR A 628 -2.47 -15.76 -10.68
CA TYR A 628 -3.20 -16.48 -11.71
C TYR A 628 -2.92 -17.98 -11.64
N LEU A 629 -3.99 -18.75 -11.68
CA LEU A 629 -3.97 -20.20 -11.86
C LEU A 629 -5.02 -20.55 -12.91
N ALA A 630 -4.67 -21.48 -13.81
CA ALA A 630 -5.67 -22.06 -14.71
C ALA A 630 -6.83 -22.63 -13.90
N ASN A 631 -8.06 -22.40 -14.37
CA ASN A 631 -9.31 -22.75 -13.67
C ASN A 631 -9.55 -22.00 -12.34
N ALA A 632 -9.02 -20.78 -12.17
CA ALA A 632 -9.30 -19.90 -11.01
C ALA A 632 -9.57 -18.44 -11.42
N GLY A 633 -10.00 -18.22 -12.66
CA GLY A 633 -10.18 -16.92 -13.30
C GLY A 633 -9.57 -16.92 -14.71
N TRP A 634 -9.49 -15.74 -15.32
CA TRP A 634 -9.00 -15.55 -16.68
C TRP A 634 -7.89 -14.51 -16.71
N ALA A 635 -7.01 -14.63 -17.70
CA ALA A 635 -5.91 -13.71 -17.83
C ALA A 635 -5.59 -13.31 -19.27
N LEU A 636 -5.20 -12.04 -19.45
CA LEU A 636 -4.53 -11.58 -20.66
C LEU A 636 -3.01 -11.81 -20.51
N PRO A 637 -2.26 -12.03 -21.60
CA PRO A 637 -0.84 -12.39 -21.56
C PRO A 637 0.03 -11.42 -20.75
N LEU A 638 1.15 -11.93 -20.20
CA LEU A 638 2.14 -11.14 -19.43
C LEU A 638 2.90 -10.15 -20.32
N GLU A 639 3.31 -10.60 -21.50
CA GLU A 639 4.08 -9.80 -22.45
C GLU A 639 3.15 -9.05 -23.41
N ALA A 640 3.53 -7.82 -23.75
CA ALA A 640 2.89 -7.07 -24.83
C ALA A 640 3.32 -7.63 -26.19
N SER A 641 2.38 -7.77 -27.12
CA SER A 641 2.66 -8.19 -28.51
C SER A 641 3.04 -7.01 -29.40
N TYR A 642 2.57 -5.80 -29.06
CA TYR A 642 2.83 -4.57 -29.80
C TYR A 642 3.51 -3.53 -28.92
N THR A 643 4.43 -2.76 -29.52
CA THR A 643 5.02 -1.57 -28.91
C THR A 643 4.06 -0.37 -28.98
N ASP A 644 3.21 -0.31 -30.00
CA ASP A 644 2.14 0.68 -30.12
C ASP A 644 1.01 0.37 -29.13
N ALA A 645 0.68 1.34 -28.28
CA ALA A 645 -0.31 1.18 -27.23
C ALA A 645 -1.74 0.99 -27.77
N THR A 646 -2.07 1.62 -28.90
CA THR A 646 -3.41 1.53 -29.51
C THR A 646 -3.64 0.13 -30.07
N LEU A 647 -2.67 -0.40 -30.82
CA LEU A 647 -2.75 -1.78 -31.34
C LEU A 647 -2.78 -2.81 -30.20
N GLN A 648 -2.04 -2.56 -29.12
CA GLN A 648 -2.08 -3.42 -27.94
C GLN A 648 -3.44 -3.37 -27.22
N ASP A 649 -4.08 -2.20 -27.16
CA ASP A 649 -5.41 -2.01 -26.57
C ASP A 649 -6.51 -2.66 -27.43
N GLU A 650 -6.39 -2.60 -28.77
CA GLU A 650 -7.27 -3.34 -29.69
C GLU A 650 -7.16 -4.86 -29.48
N LEU A 651 -5.94 -5.41 -29.45
CA LEU A 651 -5.71 -6.84 -29.21
C LEU A 651 -6.25 -7.30 -27.85
N ASP A 652 -5.98 -6.53 -26.78
CA ASP A 652 -6.47 -6.85 -25.44
C ASP A 652 -8.00 -6.79 -25.39
N ALA A 653 -8.64 -5.79 -26.02
CA ALA A 653 -10.09 -5.68 -26.11
C ALA A 653 -10.70 -6.88 -26.85
N GLU A 654 -10.16 -7.25 -28.01
CA GLU A 654 -10.60 -8.41 -28.78
C GLU A 654 -10.46 -9.72 -27.98
N THR A 655 -9.38 -9.86 -27.23
CA THR A 655 -9.18 -11.03 -26.35
C THR A 655 -10.22 -11.06 -25.23
N ILE A 656 -10.52 -9.92 -24.60
CA ILE A 656 -11.58 -9.81 -23.58
C ILE A 656 -12.93 -10.22 -24.17
N TYR A 657 -13.30 -9.70 -25.33
CA TYR A 657 -14.55 -10.06 -25.99
C TYR A 657 -14.64 -11.54 -26.30
N ASN A 658 -13.59 -12.13 -26.87
CA ASN A 658 -13.54 -13.55 -27.19
C ASN A 658 -13.72 -14.41 -25.92
N LEU A 659 -13.07 -14.07 -24.81
CA LEU A 659 -13.25 -14.75 -23.53
C LEU A 659 -14.68 -14.63 -23.01
N LEU A 660 -15.26 -13.43 -23.08
CA LEU A 660 -16.64 -13.19 -22.63
C LEU A 660 -17.65 -14.02 -23.43
N GLU A 661 -17.54 -14.00 -24.76
CA GLU A 661 -18.50 -14.62 -25.68
C GLU A 661 -18.38 -16.14 -25.74
N THR A 662 -17.16 -16.68 -25.73
CA THR A 662 -16.93 -18.12 -25.97
C THR A 662 -16.84 -18.94 -24.69
N GLU A 663 -16.44 -18.32 -23.57
CA GLU A 663 -16.15 -19.05 -22.33
C GLU A 663 -16.99 -18.54 -21.15
N ILE A 664 -16.85 -17.25 -20.77
CA ILE A 664 -17.37 -16.73 -19.49
C ILE A 664 -18.91 -16.71 -19.46
N ILE A 665 -19.55 -16.03 -20.41
CA ILE A 665 -21.01 -15.90 -20.45
C ILE A 665 -21.67 -17.27 -20.67
N PRO A 666 -21.24 -18.10 -21.65
CA PRO A 666 -21.81 -19.44 -21.81
C PRO A 666 -21.65 -20.33 -20.57
N MET A 667 -20.48 -20.30 -19.90
CA MET A 667 -20.24 -21.10 -18.70
C MET A 667 -21.13 -20.66 -17.54
N TYR A 668 -21.32 -19.36 -17.35
CA TYR A 668 -22.17 -18.85 -16.27
C TYR A 668 -23.63 -19.33 -16.41
N PHE A 669 -24.17 -19.28 -17.63
CA PHE A 669 -25.57 -19.62 -17.95
C PHE A 669 -25.79 -21.07 -18.40
N GLU A 670 -24.79 -21.95 -18.31
CA GLU A 670 -24.86 -23.34 -18.80
C GLU A 670 -26.05 -24.14 -18.22
N ASN A 671 -26.41 -23.89 -16.96
CA ASN A 671 -27.48 -24.58 -16.25
C ASN A 671 -28.82 -23.79 -16.24
N GLY A 672 -28.97 -22.81 -17.14
CA GLY A 672 -30.17 -21.98 -17.24
C GLY A 672 -30.00 -20.58 -16.64
N GLU A 673 -31.12 -19.89 -16.46
CA GLU A 673 -31.16 -18.45 -16.14
C GLU A 673 -30.66 -18.13 -14.72
N GLU A 674 -30.67 -19.07 -13.76
CA GLU A 674 -30.23 -18.84 -12.38
C GLU A 674 -28.71 -18.63 -12.20
N GLY A 675 -27.92 -18.87 -13.25
CA GLY A 675 -26.46 -18.71 -13.25
C GLY A 675 -25.72 -19.73 -12.39
N TYR A 676 -24.42 -19.49 -12.16
CA TYR A 676 -23.56 -20.31 -11.28
C TYR A 676 -23.59 -21.81 -11.58
N SER A 677 -23.28 -22.18 -12.83
CA SER A 677 -23.09 -23.57 -13.23
C SER A 677 -22.09 -24.33 -12.34
N SER A 678 -22.12 -25.66 -12.36
CA SER A 678 -21.16 -26.46 -11.57
C SER A 678 -19.71 -26.17 -11.98
N ARG A 679 -19.45 -25.89 -13.26
CA ARG A 679 -18.12 -25.43 -13.72
C ARG A 679 -17.73 -24.10 -13.08
N TRP A 680 -18.65 -23.14 -13.04
CA TRP A 680 -18.43 -21.85 -12.37
C TRP A 680 -18.14 -22.00 -10.88
N ILE A 681 -18.92 -22.84 -10.17
CA ILE A 681 -18.72 -23.12 -8.74
C ILE A 681 -17.33 -23.75 -8.49
N ASN A 682 -16.85 -24.58 -9.41
CA ASN A 682 -15.49 -25.14 -9.31
C ASN A 682 -14.40 -24.08 -9.51
N LEU A 683 -14.60 -23.09 -10.39
CA LEU A 683 -13.71 -21.93 -10.47
C LEU A 683 -13.69 -21.17 -9.14
N ILE A 684 -14.87 -20.91 -8.54
CA ILE A 684 -14.99 -20.25 -7.24
C ILE A 684 -14.20 -21.00 -6.16
N ARG A 685 -14.36 -22.34 -6.07
CA ARG A 685 -13.62 -23.18 -5.12
C ARG A 685 -12.11 -23.02 -5.31
N ASN A 686 -11.62 -23.09 -6.54
CA ASN A 686 -10.20 -22.95 -6.83
C ASN A 686 -9.69 -21.54 -6.49
N THR A 687 -10.45 -20.49 -6.80
CA THR A 687 -10.08 -19.12 -6.47
C THR A 687 -9.97 -18.94 -4.96
N ILE A 688 -10.95 -19.39 -4.18
CA ILE A 688 -10.91 -19.27 -2.72
C ILE A 688 -9.79 -20.14 -2.12
N SER A 689 -9.69 -21.41 -2.54
CA SER A 689 -8.80 -22.37 -1.87
C SER A 689 -7.33 -22.25 -2.27
N LYS A 690 -7.04 -21.82 -3.51
CA LYS A 690 -5.67 -21.79 -4.06
C LYS A 690 -5.10 -20.38 -4.21
N VAL A 691 -5.95 -19.40 -4.53
CA VAL A 691 -5.52 -18.00 -4.75
C VAL A 691 -5.66 -17.20 -3.45
N GLY A 692 -6.86 -17.18 -2.85
CA GLY A 692 -7.17 -16.46 -1.60
C GLY A 692 -6.09 -16.48 -0.52
N PRO A 693 -5.65 -17.65 0.00
CA PRO A 693 -4.66 -17.76 1.07
C PRO A 693 -3.34 -17.04 0.80
N ARG A 694 -2.93 -16.97 -0.47
CA ARG A 694 -1.66 -16.34 -0.86
C ARG A 694 -1.70 -14.83 -0.74
N PHE A 695 -2.87 -14.21 -0.57
CA PHE A 695 -3.04 -12.75 -0.54
C PHE A 695 -3.73 -12.26 0.73
N THR A 696 -3.58 -13.00 1.83
CA THR A 696 -4.01 -12.55 3.17
C THR A 696 -3.00 -11.56 3.76
N MET A 697 -3.50 -10.58 4.52
CA MET A 697 -2.60 -9.64 5.22
C MET A 697 -1.75 -10.36 6.27
N LYS A 698 -2.28 -11.42 6.90
CA LYS A 698 -1.51 -12.31 7.79
C LYS A 698 -0.22 -12.81 7.14
N ARG A 699 -0.31 -13.35 5.91
CA ARG A 699 0.84 -13.84 5.15
C ARG A 699 1.83 -12.71 4.85
N MET A 700 1.34 -11.56 4.39
CA MET A 700 2.17 -10.38 4.14
C MET A 700 2.92 -9.93 5.41
N LEU A 701 2.23 -9.89 6.56
CA LEU A 701 2.84 -9.54 7.85
C LEU A 701 3.91 -10.56 8.27
N ASP A 702 3.67 -11.85 8.08
CA ASP A 702 4.67 -12.91 8.33
C ASP A 702 5.91 -12.71 7.45
N ASP A 703 5.74 -12.41 6.15
CA ASP A 703 6.83 -12.14 5.22
C ASP A 703 7.68 -10.93 5.65
N TYR A 704 7.05 -9.83 6.10
CA TYR A 704 7.77 -8.67 6.64
C TYR A 704 8.58 -9.04 7.88
N ARG A 705 7.98 -9.82 8.80
CA ARG A 705 8.64 -10.21 10.04
C ARG A 705 9.85 -11.11 9.77
N GLU A 706 9.70 -12.11 8.92
CA GLU A 706 10.73 -13.11 8.64
C GLU A 706 11.84 -12.54 7.75
N HIS A 707 11.49 -11.88 6.65
CA HIS A 707 12.46 -11.47 5.65
C HIS A 707 13.14 -10.13 5.97
N TYR A 708 12.49 -9.25 6.75
CA TYR A 708 12.97 -7.88 6.96
C TYR A 708 13.15 -7.52 8.45
N TYR A 709 12.08 -7.49 9.24
CA TYR A 709 12.15 -6.95 10.61
C TYR A 709 13.09 -7.74 11.51
N ALA A 710 13.07 -9.08 11.46
CA ALA A 710 13.98 -9.90 12.25
C ALA A 710 15.46 -9.67 11.88
N ARG A 711 15.75 -9.49 10.58
CA ARG A 711 17.11 -9.23 10.07
C ARG A 711 17.62 -7.86 10.50
N LEU A 712 16.80 -6.83 10.30
CA LEU A 712 17.09 -5.46 10.70
C LEU A 712 17.29 -5.37 12.22
N HIS A 713 16.40 -5.99 13.01
CA HIS A 713 16.49 -5.97 14.47
C HIS A 713 17.79 -6.62 14.95
N LYS A 714 18.12 -7.82 14.42
CA LYS A 714 19.39 -8.50 14.75
C LYS A 714 20.61 -7.65 14.39
N ARG A 715 20.60 -7.01 13.21
CA ARG A 715 21.72 -6.17 12.74
C ARG A 715 21.84 -4.89 13.58
N SER A 716 20.75 -4.16 13.75
CA SER A 716 20.68 -2.94 14.55
C SER A 716 21.17 -3.20 15.97
N ALA A 717 20.68 -4.27 16.62
CA ALA A 717 21.13 -4.67 17.95
C ALA A 717 22.63 -5.00 17.98
N ALA A 718 23.18 -5.63 16.94
CA ALA A 718 24.62 -5.90 16.86
C ALA A 718 25.45 -4.61 16.74
N LEU A 719 25.02 -3.64 15.92
CA LEU A 719 25.73 -2.38 15.72
C LEU A 719 25.64 -1.43 16.94
N GLN A 720 24.60 -1.55 17.76
CA GLN A 720 24.43 -0.72 18.96
C GLN A 720 25.22 -1.20 20.18
N LYS A 721 25.68 -2.46 20.19
CA LYS A 721 26.44 -3.05 21.32
C LYS A 721 27.77 -2.34 21.55
N ASN A 722 28.29 -2.45 22.78
CA ASN A 722 29.62 -1.98 23.19
C ASN A 722 29.88 -0.53 22.75
N ASN A 723 28.92 0.37 23.00
CA ASN A 723 29.02 1.78 22.62
C ASN A 723 29.34 1.99 21.12
N PHE A 724 28.59 1.32 20.25
CA PHE A 724 28.68 1.45 18.79
C PHE A 724 30.01 1.02 18.16
N THR A 725 30.80 0.17 18.83
CA THR A 725 32.13 -0.24 18.35
C THR A 725 32.08 -0.79 16.91
N SER A 726 31.19 -1.74 16.63
CA SER A 726 31.07 -2.34 15.28
C SER A 726 30.53 -1.36 14.23
N ALA A 727 29.69 -0.40 14.63
CA ALA A 727 29.23 0.66 13.72
C ALA A 727 30.37 1.62 13.35
N ASN A 728 31.25 1.93 14.31
CA ASN A 728 32.45 2.71 14.07
C ASN A 728 33.44 1.97 13.16
N GLU A 729 33.70 0.70 13.45
CA GLU A 729 34.57 -0.16 12.65
C GLU A 729 34.16 -0.17 11.17
N VAL A 730 32.88 -0.46 10.88
CA VAL A 730 32.39 -0.50 9.49
C VAL A 730 32.38 0.89 8.85
N ALA A 731 32.10 1.95 9.59
CA ALA A 731 32.11 3.31 9.06
C ALA A 731 33.53 3.78 8.68
N VAL A 732 34.52 3.53 9.54
CA VAL A 732 35.94 3.82 9.27
C VAL A 732 36.43 2.98 8.08
N TRP A 733 36.06 1.70 8.04
CA TRP A 733 36.39 0.83 6.92
C TRP A 733 35.81 1.33 5.59
N LYS A 734 34.53 1.72 5.56
CA LYS A 734 33.89 2.30 4.36
C LYS A 734 34.59 3.57 3.90
N ALA A 735 35.01 4.43 4.83
CA ALA A 735 35.75 5.65 4.52
C ALA A 735 37.13 5.34 3.90
N LEU A 736 37.90 4.42 4.50
CA LEU A 736 39.18 3.95 3.96
C LEU A 736 39.02 3.41 2.54
N CYS A 737 38.02 2.57 2.30
CA CYS A 737 37.75 2.04 0.97
C CYS A 737 37.46 3.15 -0.04
N ARG A 738 36.62 4.15 0.29
CA ARG A 738 36.33 5.28 -0.61
C ARG A 738 37.58 6.09 -0.94
N GLU A 739 38.43 6.37 0.04
CA GLU A 739 39.68 7.12 -0.15
C GLU A 739 40.67 6.37 -1.06
N ARG A 740 40.77 5.05 -0.91
CA ARG A 740 41.81 4.24 -1.56
C ARG A 740 41.36 3.54 -2.85
N TRP A 741 40.07 3.55 -3.16
CA TRP A 741 39.51 2.75 -4.27
C TRP A 741 40.13 3.07 -5.62
N ASP A 742 40.38 4.35 -5.90
CA ASP A 742 40.90 4.78 -7.19
C ASP A 742 42.28 4.20 -7.51
N GLY A 743 43.12 3.97 -6.49
CA GLY A 743 44.42 3.32 -6.65
C GLY A 743 44.38 1.79 -6.77
N VAL A 744 43.23 1.13 -6.51
CA VAL A 744 43.12 -0.33 -6.66
C VAL A 744 43.01 -0.70 -8.14
N HIS A 745 43.89 -1.54 -8.67
CA HIS A 745 43.86 -1.94 -10.08
C HIS A 745 44.51 -3.31 -10.31
N ALA A 746 44.13 -3.99 -11.40
CA ALA A 746 44.81 -5.21 -11.82
C ALA A 746 46.19 -4.88 -12.39
N VAL A 747 47.18 -5.66 -12.00
CA VAL A 747 48.56 -5.55 -12.50
C VAL A 747 48.96 -6.71 -13.41
N GLU A 748 48.31 -7.86 -13.25
CA GLU A 748 48.57 -9.07 -14.04
C GLU A 748 47.28 -9.89 -14.17
N LYS A 749 47.01 -10.41 -15.36
CA LYS A 749 45.81 -11.19 -15.69
C LYS A 749 46.21 -12.40 -16.52
N GLU A 750 46.16 -13.57 -15.92
CA GLU A 750 46.31 -14.86 -16.56
C GLU A 750 44.92 -15.51 -16.66
N VAL A 751 44.34 -15.49 -17.85
CA VAL A 751 43.01 -16.05 -18.13
C VAL A 751 43.08 -16.89 -19.39
N PHE A 752 42.18 -17.86 -19.51
CA PHE A 752 42.03 -18.61 -20.75
C PHE A 752 41.71 -17.65 -21.91
N ASP A 753 42.44 -17.82 -23.01
CA ASP A 753 42.32 -16.98 -24.20
C ASP A 753 41.05 -17.33 -24.98
N THR A 754 39.97 -16.66 -24.61
CA THR A 754 38.65 -16.82 -25.26
C THR A 754 38.54 -16.14 -26.62
N ASP A 755 39.51 -15.29 -26.99
CA ASP A 755 39.51 -14.60 -28.28
C ASP A 755 39.96 -15.55 -29.40
N ASN A 756 40.87 -16.47 -29.07
CA ASN A 756 41.44 -17.42 -30.03
C ASN A 756 40.94 -18.86 -29.84
N TYR A 757 40.39 -19.22 -28.68
CA TYR A 757 40.02 -20.61 -28.36
C TYR A 757 38.64 -20.75 -27.72
N SER A 758 37.95 -21.86 -28.02
CA SER A 758 36.74 -22.26 -27.29
C SER A 758 37.08 -23.23 -26.16
N LEU A 759 36.44 -23.07 -25.01
CA LEU A 759 36.55 -23.99 -23.88
C LEU A 759 35.67 -25.23 -24.15
N ASN A 760 36.21 -26.44 -24.04
CA ASN A 760 35.40 -27.63 -24.24
C ASN A 760 34.46 -27.88 -23.06
N PHE A 761 33.33 -28.54 -23.33
CA PHE A 761 32.41 -28.92 -22.27
C PHE A 761 33.08 -29.85 -21.25
N GLY A 762 33.05 -29.48 -19.97
CA GLY A 762 33.72 -30.20 -18.89
C GLY A 762 35.14 -29.71 -18.58
N GLU A 763 35.72 -28.82 -19.39
CA GLU A 763 36.97 -28.14 -19.05
C GLU A 763 36.73 -26.98 -18.09
N SER A 764 37.73 -26.71 -17.24
CA SER A 764 37.65 -25.61 -16.27
C SER A 764 38.31 -24.35 -16.84
N PHE A 765 37.57 -23.26 -16.80
CA PHE A 765 38.07 -21.91 -17.07
C PHE A 765 38.94 -21.46 -15.89
N LYS A 766 40.26 -21.52 -16.08
CA LYS A 766 41.24 -21.14 -15.06
C LYS A 766 41.52 -19.64 -15.11
N VAL A 767 41.60 -19.04 -13.94
CA VAL A 767 41.81 -17.61 -13.76
C VAL A 767 42.82 -17.39 -12.66
N ARG A 768 43.79 -16.51 -12.93
CA ARG A 768 44.69 -15.94 -11.92
C ARG A 768 44.87 -14.45 -12.21
N ILE A 769 44.53 -13.60 -11.24
CA ILE A 769 44.57 -12.14 -11.38
C ILE A 769 45.28 -11.55 -10.17
N LYS A 770 46.32 -10.74 -10.42
CA LYS A 770 47.06 -10.01 -9.40
C LYS A 770 46.59 -8.57 -9.37
N VAL A 771 46.34 -8.04 -8.17
CA VAL A 771 45.71 -6.74 -7.93
C VAL A 771 46.56 -5.94 -6.96
N ALA A 772 46.85 -4.69 -7.28
CA ALA A 772 47.39 -3.72 -6.34
C ALA A 772 46.26 -3.27 -5.39
N HIS A 773 46.37 -3.56 -4.09
CA HIS A 773 45.27 -3.32 -3.14
C HIS A 773 45.28 -1.92 -2.50
N ASN A 774 46.31 -1.11 -2.77
CA ASN A 774 46.41 0.29 -2.33
C ASN A 774 46.12 0.52 -0.83
N GLY A 775 46.62 -0.38 0.03
CA GLY A 775 46.43 -0.29 1.48
C GLY A 775 45.09 -0.79 2.02
N ILE A 776 44.14 -1.19 1.16
CA ILE A 776 42.95 -1.92 1.59
C ILE A 776 43.39 -3.34 2.01
N PRO A 777 42.99 -3.85 3.19
CA PRO A 777 43.35 -5.20 3.61
C PRO A 777 42.95 -6.27 2.57
N PRO A 778 43.86 -7.15 2.15
CA PRO A 778 43.58 -8.15 1.12
C PRO A 778 42.35 -9.04 1.39
N GLN A 779 42.06 -9.32 2.67
CA GLN A 779 40.89 -10.12 3.08
C GLN A 779 39.56 -9.38 2.86
N GLN A 780 39.61 -8.05 2.76
CA GLN A 780 38.47 -7.16 2.57
C GLN A 780 38.29 -6.74 1.09
N LEU A 781 39.02 -7.39 0.17
CA LEU A 781 38.80 -7.31 -1.25
C LEU A 781 38.18 -8.62 -1.76
N GLY A 782 37.13 -8.49 -2.54
CA GLY A 782 36.54 -9.56 -3.34
C GLY A 782 36.87 -9.37 -4.81
N LEU A 783 37.21 -10.46 -5.49
CA LEU A 783 37.26 -10.51 -6.94
C LEU A 783 36.37 -11.66 -7.40
N GLU A 784 35.48 -11.40 -8.35
CA GLU A 784 34.59 -12.42 -8.90
C GLU A 784 34.65 -12.41 -10.43
N ALA A 785 34.39 -13.56 -11.02
CA ALA A 785 34.08 -13.67 -12.45
C ALA A 785 32.56 -13.69 -12.60
N VAL A 786 32.02 -12.80 -13.44
CA VAL A 786 30.59 -12.66 -13.68
C VAL A 786 30.30 -13.03 -15.13
N PHE A 787 29.32 -13.91 -15.34
CA PHE A 787 28.94 -14.43 -16.65
C PHE A 787 27.52 -13.98 -17.00
N PHE A 788 27.38 -13.49 -18.23
CA PHE A 788 26.15 -13.03 -18.83
C PHE A 788 25.83 -13.82 -20.11
N LYS A 789 24.56 -13.85 -20.47
CA LYS A 789 24.12 -14.21 -21.82
C LYS A 789 23.51 -12.97 -22.46
N ARG A 790 23.95 -12.65 -23.68
CA ARG A 790 23.35 -11.57 -24.46
C ARG A 790 21.96 -11.98 -24.96
N ILE A 791 20.95 -11.18 -24.64
CA ILE A 791 19.58 -11.34 -25.14
C ILE A 791 19.36 -10.44 -26.36
N SER A 792 19.89 -9.23 -26.33
CA SER A 792 19.82 -8.24 -27.42
C SER A 792 21.11 -7.41 -27.48
N GLU A 793 21.21 -6.47 -28.41
CA GLU A 793 22.38 -5.58 -28.50
C GLU A 793 22.64 -4.79 -27.20
N THR A 794 21.60 -4.52 -26.41
CA THR A 794 21.68 -3.70 -25.20
C THR A 794 21.39 -4.47 -23.91
N GLU A 795 20.83 -5.68 -24.00
CA GLU A 795 20.41 -6.46 -22.83
C GLU A 795 21.31 -7.66 -22.57
N LEU A 796 21.88 -7.67 -21.36
CA LEU A 796 22.66 -8.77 -20.79
C LEU A 796 21.89 -9.39 -19.62
N ASP A 797 21.71 -10.70 -19.69
CA ASP A 797 21.08 -11.49 -18.64
C ASP A 797 22.13 -12.21 -17.80
N LEU A 798 22.14 -11.93 -16.51
CA LEU A 798 23.07 -12.50 -15.54
C LEU A 798 22.82 -14.00 -15.40
N ARG A 799 23.85 -14.80 -15.63
CA ARG A 799 23.77 -16.27 -15.53
C ARG A 799 24.28 -16.78 -14.20
N PHE A 800 25.51 -16.43 -13.87
CA PHE A 800 26.12 -16.77 -12.59
C PHE A 800 27.34 -15.89 -12.33
N HIS A 801 27.76 -15.85 -11.09
CA HIS A 801 29.04 -15.27 -10.67
C HIS A 801 29.79 -16.27 -9.79
N ARG A 802 31.12 -16.18 -9.76
CA ARG A 802 31.99 -17.02 -8.95
C ARG A 802 33.07 -16.17 -8.29
N ASP A 803 33.10 -16.20 -6.96
CA ASP A 803 34.18 -15.59 -6.19
C ASP A 803 35.49 -16.34 -6.42
N LEU A 804 36.55 -15.57 -6.66
CA LEU A 804 37.92 -16.06 -6.74
C LEU A 804 38.56 -16.04 -5.35
N LYS A 805 39.42 -17.01 -5.08
CA LYS A 805 40.07 -17.17 -3.77
C LYS A 805 41.40 -16.45 -3.76
N VAL A 806 41.73 -15.83 -2.63
CA VAL A 806 43.08 -15.30 -2.40
C VAL A 806 44.03 -16.49 -2.31
N VAL A 807 45.03 -16.53 -3.20
CA VAL A 807 46.06 -17.59 -3.23
C VAL A 807 47.44 -17.09 -2.84
N ASP A 808 47.68 -15.77 -2.95
CA ASP A 808 48.93 -15.13 -2.56
C ASP A 808 48.66 -13.68 -2.15
N LYS A 809 49.47 -13.13 -1.23
CA LYS A 809 49.36 -11.74 -0.76
C LYS A 809 50.71 -11.24 -0.22
N ASN A 810 51.01 -9.98 -0.47
CA ASN A 810 52.11 -9.23 0.14
C ASN A 810 51.66 -7.80 0.49
N ASP A 811 52.61 -6.93 0.84
CA ASP A 811 52.33 -5.56 1.31
C ASP A 811 51.70 -4.64 0.25
N HIS A 812 51.79 -4.99 -1.04
CA HIS A 812 51.32 -4.17 -2.15
C HIS A 812 50.29 -4.87 -3.04
N TYR A 813 50.35 -6.20 -3.12
CA TYR A 813 49.60 -7.00 -4.07
C TYR A 813 48.85 -8.15 -3.40
N VAL A 814 47.68 -8.46 -3.96
CA VAL A 814 46.92 -9.67 -3.66
C VAL A 814 46.65 -10.41 -4.96
N THR A 815 46.86 -11.72 -4.96
CA THR A 815 46.59 -12.59 -6.11
C THR A 815 45.37 -13.44 -5.83
N PHE A 816 44.39 -13.35 -6.73
CA PHE A 816 43.19 -14.16 -6.73
C PHE A 816 43.32 -15.25 -7.79
N ALA A 817 42.85 -16.46 -7.48
CA ALA A 817 42.73 -17.51 -8.47
C ALA A 817 41.47 -18.35 -8.26
N GLY A 818 41.02 -18.99 -9.33
CA GLY A 818 39.88 -19.88 -9.31
C GLY A 818 39.79 -20.73 -10.57
N GLU A 819 39.10 -21.86 -10.45
CA GLU A 819 38.72 -22.71 -11.56
C GLU A 819 37.20 -22.70 -11.66
N ILE A 820 36.68 -22.30 -12.81
CA ILE A 820 35.25 -22.17 -13.05
C ILE A 820 34.85 -23.24 -14.05
N LEU A 821 33.98 -24.16 -13.64
CA LEU A 821 33.44 -25.21 -14.50
C LEU A 821 32.06 -24.78 -15.03
N PRO A 822 31.93 -24.39 -16.31
CA PRO A 822 30.64 -24.07 -16.89
C PRO A 822 29.76 -25.33 -16.91
N GLN A 823 28.54 -25.23 -16.38
CA GLN A 823 27.63 -26.38 -16.26
C GLN A 823 26.78 -26.61 -17.51
N ILE A 824 26.70 -25.63 -18.40
CA ILE A 824 25.82 -25.64 -19.57
C ILE A 824 26.59 -25.08 -20.76
N SER A 825 26.53 -25.75 -21.90
CA SER A 825 27.11 -25.27 -23.17
C SER A 825 26.36 -24.04 -23.68
N GLY A 826 27.08 -23.11 -24.31
CA GLY A 826 26.50 -21.89 -24.88
C GLY A 826 27.53 -20.78 -25.05
N VAL A 827 27.10 -19.69 -25.68
CA VAL A 827 27.88 -18.45 -25.78
C VAL A 827 27.57 -17.59 -24.56
N TYR A 828 28.63 -17.23 -23.83
CA TYR A 828 28.55 -16.35 -22.66
C TYR A 828 29.54 -15.20 -22.81
N GLU A 829 29.17 -14.06 -22.26
CA GLU A 829 30.09 -12.95 -22.04
C GLU A 829 30.50 -12.96 -20.58
N TYR A 830 31.77 -12.68 -20.31
CA TYR A 830 32.26 -12.66 -18.93
C TYR A 830 33.12 -11.44 -18.68
N GLY A 831 33.18 -11.06 -17.41
CA GLY A 831 34.08 -10.02 -16.93
C GLY A 831 34.50 -10.31 -15.50
N PHE A 832 35.59 -9.70 -15.06
CA PHE A 832 36.04 -9.79 -13.69
C PHE A 832 35.70 -8.52 -12.93
N ARG A 833 35.12 -8.66 -11.75
CA ARG A 833 34.65 -7.54 -10.95
C ARG A 833 35.32 -7.52 -9.59
N LEU A 834 36.03 -6.44 -9.29
CA LEU A 834 36.55 -6.10 -7.97
C LEU A 834 35.52 -5.34 -7.15
N TYR A 835 35.40 -5.70 -5.88
CA TYR A 835 34.52 -5.04 -4.93
C TYR A 835 35.07 -5.13 -3.48
N PRO A 836 34.80 -4.14 -2.61
CA PRO A 836 35.10 -4.24 -1.18
C PRO A 836 34.17 -5.25 -0.50
N LYS A 837 34.68 -6.02 0.47
CA LYS A 837 33.89 -6.95 1.29
C LYS A 837 34.23 -6.82 2.76
N HIS A 838 33.22 -6.92 3.62
CA HIS A 838 33.36 -6.86 5.08
C HIS A 838 32.29 -7.73 5.73
N GLU A 839 32.61 -8.41 6.83
CA GLU A 839 31.67 -9.32 7.53
C GLU A 839 30.45 -8.58 8.08
N LEU A 840 30.64 -7.33 8.49
CA LEU A 840 29.58 -6.41 8.93
C LEU A 840 28.77 -5.78 7.79
N MET A 841 29.09 -6.04 6.52
CA MET A 841 28.33 -5.52 5.39
C MET A 841 27.26 -6.54 4.95
N PRO A 842 25.96 -6.21 5.03
CA PRO A 842 24.87 -7.16 4.78
C PRO A 842 24.70 -7.43 3.30
N HIS A 843 24.92 -6.42 2.45
CA HIS A 843 24.77 -6.50 1.00
C HIS A 843 26.03 -5.99 0.32
N LYS A 844 26.47 -6.67 -0.75
CA LYS A 844 27.66 -6.30 -1.54
C LYS A 844 27.57 -4.86 -2.08
N GLN A 845 26.34 -4.42 -2.37
CA GLN A 845 26.04 -3.13 -2.99
C GLN A 845 26.08 -1.95 -2.00
N ASP A 846 26.23 -2.16 -0.69
CA ASP A 846 26.10 -1.08 0.31
C ASP A 846 27.13 0.05 0.17
N LEU A 847 28.30 -0.22 -0.41
CA LEU A 847 29.35 0.77 -0.61
C LEU A 847 29.36 1.37 -2.04
N CYS A 848 28.70 0.71 -2.99
CA CYS A 848 28.64 1.04 -4.42
C CYS A 848 30.01 1.30 -5.07
N LEU A 849 31.07 0.62 -4.60
CA LEU A 849 32.42 0.70 -5.18
C LEU A 849 32.71 -0.57 -5.96
N VAL A 850 32.91 -0.43 -7.27
CA VAL A 850 33.14 -1.53 -8.20
C VAL A 850 34.21 -1.14 -9.21
N LYS A 851 35.05 -2.09 -9.63
CA LYS A 851 35.89 -1.98 -10.84
C LYS A 851 35.74 -3.25 -11.69
N TRP A 852 35.45 -3.08 -12.97
CA TRP A 852 35.51 -4.16 -13.96
C TRP A 852 36.90 -4.19 -14.60
N LEU A 853 37.48 -5.37 -14.77
CA LEU A 853 38.88 -5.62 -15.18
C LEU A 853 39.05 -6.32 -16.53
#